data_AF-A0A953KGY8-F1
#
_entry.id   AF-A0A953KGY8-F1
#
_cell.length_a   1.000
_cell.length_b   1.000
_cell.length_c   1.000
_cell.angle_alpha   90.00
_cell.angle_beta   90.00
_cell.angle_gamma   90.00
#
_symmetry.space_group_name_H-M   'P 1'
#
loop_
_entity.id
_entity.type
_entity.pdbx_description
1 polymer ?
#
loop_
_entity_poly.entity_id
_entity_poly.type
_entity_poly.pdbx_seq_one_letter_code
_entity_poly.pdbx_strand_id
1 'polypeptide(L)'
;MGTDNDDFCDESELENDEKFEFIEGYASVDYAHCGLAKSSAGETGYSLGYIRLNPAKFAKLGNYESILNFDPINLTIDEAEINPITKAAWMYTMMNAPRNVTEGCESTDISDAGDATYFILDLINHLDMLATIGDMFMNPNEKMKSLFIGSDFDPDQSVIRLHEPDGVKIGGGYRVKEVRYGDNWNTMTAGAERESIYGTKYVYTTVSGKQTISSGVAAWEPQSGGEENPYRKPSTYSHLSDTYKYEYYINQPYGEVFFPSPIVGYSRVEEIPFGKFPDDDPMTSDASYQEVGKTVSWFYTAYDYPTKVSHTEVFPINNHLDPSGIVSFFADVSSELFAASQGYTIESNDMHGKPKRVQISNANGSAIISDTEYEYFESPDGSLNNIVPVLNKFGRINEDELGVTYDVYADYRKNNTYNLGGNVKLGVDGTGVVFSPSAYPQIVANYSTSAFTVLTKNVQRNGIIKSVTTTTNGSKVTSSNLAFDGSNGMALIVEQQNEFDDKYYSVTIPTHFIYDELGYASSNQGYKFKHDGTHTELDLASSKLLYDAARDLVPGDKVFLSITGAGLSPSYTTAWVYQKETAGVAEGKYLVDAYGFPIDFTGATLIIGRVIESGKKNMAGAAAMQVICKENPIVTIEGHEQLQLSANSGIIDASATEYSDIWRIFCTDDIEPDISCECNDFVNPPANDLANIFKSLISTGNLVTDPTQVLLYDHTYAGADYYYHGCTPEFLEAFGFSMDGVYNVVWSSEIVGDNLQCNLIWLRNPGEPQICSFELGTADDVMNLGNAYGSDLLGDMNFEMIVPNTAVVGSCGPIDEFTLNATYYNPSTPGYVNITLSCESFTCFPLRNCNLKYTPPVFCMGSEGDHANPYLLGIRGNWQPKIAFKYLTDRTPEAYFTDASPSGNEAAIRDQGLYTSFIPFWSPNALAVWEKNTDPKWTWTAQTMLIDPLAHTASVKDALDIYSSSTYNLNHVAAELVANNAKYNQIAFENYEDDFYLDVANPSDCHSKHFDINPDANGIITRQFAHSGNFSMRLAPGGYADYTHTLSNPEENRTNFPEPGYIIESKDCMPDFAPGLDEAGTKYLMTFWYRDPIPKLATGTSTSLNVEITLDGDNLITSAIQIGDEIERWRRVELEFTMPDPMPTGDPNFVLKIENTNTGIGKFLYIDDIRIIPSESQAMGYVYDFITQRLVAELDDNHFTTFYEYDNEGNLIRIKKETERGIYTIQEARYNTPKSE
;
A
#
# COMPACT_ATOMS: atom_id res chain seq x y z
N MET A 1 35.04 -61.26 19.03
CA MET A 1 35.37 -60.13 19.92
C MET A 1 35.36 -60.67 21.34
N GLY A 2 36.41 -60.40 22.14
CA GLY A 2 36.38 -60.73 23.56
C GLY A 2 35.51 -59.71 24.29
N THR A 3 34.48 -60.17 24.98
CA THR A 3 33.57 -59.34 25.77
C THR A 3 34.15 -59.17 27.17
N ASP A 4 34.91 -58.11 27.39
CA ASP A 4 35.07 -57.55 28.72
C ASP A 4 33.88 -56.60 28.91
N ASN A 5 32.86 -57.04 29.67
CA ASN A 5 31.70 -56.23 30.03
C ASN A 5 32.11 -55.24 31.11
N ASP A 6 32.59 -54.06 30.71
CA ASP A 6 32.49 -52.87 31.54
C ASP A 6 31.22 -52.14 31.10
N ASP A 7 30.15 -52.30 31.87
CA ASP A 7 28.84 -51.66 31.66
C ASP A 7 29.00 -50.13 31.76
N PHE A 8 29.17 -49.46 30.61
CA PHE A 8 29.28 -48.00 30.49
C PHE A 8 27.92 -47.32 30.33
N CYS A 9 26.85 -48.09 30.15
CA CYS A 9 25.48 -47.61 30.01
C CYS A 9 24.80 -47.63 31.40
N ASP A 10 25.10 -46.66 32.26
CA ASP A 10 24.47 -46.54 33.59
C ASP A 10 23.00 -46.08 33.43
N GLU A 11 22.05 -46.99 33.70
CA GLU A 11 20.59 -46.72 33.66
C GLU A 11 20.18 -45.56 34.59
N SER A 12 20.96 -45.24 35.62
CA SER A 12 20.58 -44.27 36.66
C SER A 12 20.65 -42.79 36.23
N GLU A 13 21.32 -42.46 35.12
CA GLU A 13 21.28 -41.11 34.51
C GLU A 13 20.20 -40.97 33.42
N LEU A 14 19.48 -42.05 33.10
CA LEU A 14 18.58 -42.16 31.93
C LEU A 14 17.09 -42.32 32.29
N GLU A 15 16.69 -42.20 33.56
CA GLU A 15 15.34 -42.52 34.09
C GLU A 15 14.14 -41.66 33.60
N ASN A 16 14.29 -40.81 32.59
CA ASN A 16 13.14 -40.12 31.97
C ASN A 16 12.89 -40.72 30.58
N ASP A 17 11.64 -41.09 30.30
CA ASP A 17 11.13 -41.63 29.00
C ASP A 17 11.48 -40.77 27.76
N GLU A 18 12.08 -39.60 27.94
CA GLU A 18 12.47 -38.64 26.91
C GLU A 18 13.85 -38.91 26.27
N LYS A 19 14.66 -39.82 26.82
CA LYS A 19 16.08 -40.02 26.42
C LYS A 19 16.36 -41.23 25.52
N PHE A 20 15.35 -41.93 25.01
CA PHE A 20 15.60 -43.07 24.13
C PHE A 20 15.96 -42.62 22.71
N GLU A 21 17.21 -42.86 22.29
CA GLU A 21 17.60 -42.75 20.87
C GLU A 21 16.91 -43.86 20.08
N PHE A 22 16.10 -43.48 19.10
CA PHE A 22 15.59 -44.37 18.08
C PHE A 22 16.56 -44.32 16.89
N ILE A 23 16.93 -45.48 16.33
CA ILE A 23 17.42 -45.48 14.96
C ILE A 23 16.20 -45.17 14.09
N GLU A 24 16.23 -44.05 13.36
CA GLU A 24 15.08 -43.40 12.70
C GLU A 24 14.03 -44.37 12.16
N GLY A 25 12.98 -44.64 12.94
CA GLY A 25 11.83 -45.44 12.51
C GLY A 25 12.01 -46.97 12.47
N TYR A 26 13.10 -47.54 13.00
CA TYR A 26 13.41 -48.98 12.88
C TYR A 26 13.16 -49.81 14.14
N ALA A 27 13.81 -49.46 15.27
CA ALA A 27 13.66 -50.18 16.53
C ALA A 27 14.24 -49.38 17.71
N SER A 28 13.75 -49.67 18.91
CA SER A 28 14.38 -49.23 20.16
C SER A 28 15.69 -49.95 20.41
N VAL A 29 16.64 -49.21 20.97
CA VAL A 29 17.94 -49.74 21.41
C VAL A 29 17.76 -50.56 22.68
N ASP A 30 18.40 -51.73 22.72
CA ASP A 30 18.56 -52.56 23.91
C ASP A 30 19.77 -52.07 24.71
N TYR A 31 19.54 -51.07 25.57
CA TYR A 31 20.58 -50.44 26.39
C TYR A 31 21.19 -51.40 27.44
N ALA A 32 20.55 -52.54 27.71
CA ALA A 32 21.13 -53.58 28.56
C ALA A 32 22.28 -54.35 27.86
N HIS A 33 22.46 -54.15 26.55
CA HIS A 33 23.48 -54.81 25.73
C HIS A 33 24.21 -53.83 24.80
N CYS A 34 24.54 -52.63 25.29
CA CYS A 34 25.48 -51.70 24.67
C CYS A 34 26.85 -51.75 25.35
N GLY A 35 27.93 -51.41 24.63
CA GLY A 35 29.25 -51.39 25.22
C GLY A 35 30.36 -50.92 24.29
N LEU A 36 31.55 -50.78 24.86
CA LEU A 36 32.76 -50.42 24.14
C LEU A 36 33.65 -51.66 23.98
N ALA A 37 34.22 -51.82 22.79
CA ALA A 37 35.10 -52.92 22.41
C ALA A 37 36.45 -52.39 21.89
N LYS A 38 37.47 -53.22 22.02
CA LYS A 38 38.80 -52.96 21.45
C LYS A 38 38.86 -53.53 20.03
N SER A 39 39.49 -52.83 19.09
CA SER A 39 39.59 -53.28 17.69
C SER A 39 40.44 -54.55 17.56
N SER A 40 41.37 -54.75 18.50
CA SER A 40 42.24 -55.91 18.55
C SER A 40 42.63 -56.28 19.98
N ALA A 41 42.94 -57.56 20.19
CA ALA A 41 43.43 -58.05 21.48
C ALA A 41 44.84 -57.50 21.75
N GLY A 42 44.92 -56.36 22.44
CA GLY A 42 46.19 -55.71 22.81
C GLY A 42 46.15 -54.18 22.93
N GLU A 43 45.07 -53.53 22.49
CA GLU A 43 44.92 -52.07 22.64
C GLU A 43 44.67 -51.63 24.09
N THR A 44 45.22 -50.47 24.43
CA THR A 44 45.15 -49.84 25.76
C THR A 44 43.93 -48.94 25.94
N GLY A 45 43.08 -48.79 24.92
CA GLY A 45 41.80 -48.08 24.98
C GLY A 45 40.74 -48.81 24.17
N TYR A 46 39.47 -48.47 24.39
CA TYR A 46 38.38 -48.90 23.53
C TYR A 46 38.38 -48.09 22.25
N SER A 47 38.13 -48.75 21.12
CA SER A 47 38.22 -48.14 19.78
C SER A 47 36.97 -48.40 18.93
N LEU A 48 36.04 -49.22 19.41
CA LEU A 48 34.79 -49.57 18.76
C LEU A 48 33.66 -49.48 19.80
N GLY A 49 32.48 -49.03 19.40
CA GLY A 49 31.25 -49.15 20.18
C GLY A 49 30.32 -50.19 19.53
N TYR A 50 29.51 -50.88 20.33
CA TYR A 50 28.43 -51.71 19.83
C TYR A 50 27.12 -51.41 20.55
N ILE A 51 26.03 -51.48 19.79
CA ILE A 51 24.66 -51.26 20.26
C ILE A 51 23.82 -52.43 19.75
N ARG A 52 23.02 -53.04 20.62
CA ARG A 52 22.06 -54.07 20.25
C ARG A 52 20.69 -53.45 20.01
N LEU A 53 19.99 -53.88 18.97
CA LEU A 53 18.62 -53.46 18.68
C LEU A 53 17.63 -54.50 19.15
N ASN A 54 16.46 -54.04 19.61
CA ASN A 54 15.35 -54.94 19.88
C ASN A 54 14.91 -55.63 18.58
N PRO A 55 14.76 -56.98 18.58
CA PRO A 55 14.41 -57.71 17.36
C PRO A 55 12.97 -57.37 16.93
N ALA A 56 12.77 -57.18 15.63
CA ALA A 56 11.43 -57.04 15.08
C ALA A 56 10.79 -58.40 14.86
N LYS A 57 9.48 -58.50 15.05
CA LYS A 57 8.72 -59.75 14.86
C LYS A 57 7.90 -59.72 13.58
N PHE A 58 7.73 -60.87 12.94
CA PHE A 58 6.75 -61.08 11.87
C PHE A 58 6.03 -62.41 12.04
N ALA A 59 4.77 -62.44 11.58
CA ALA A 59 3.92 -63.62 11.61
C ALA A 59 4.41 -64.68 10.62
N LYS A 60 4.63 -65.90 11.09
CA LYS A 60 4.85 -67.09 10.27
C LYS A 60 3.54 -67.88 10.23
N LEU A 61 2.99 -68.10 9.04
CA LEU A 61 1.90 -69.05 8.88
C LEU A 61 2.46 -70.47 8.94
N GLY A 62 1.87 -71.31 9.80
CA GLY A 62 2.18 -72.73 9.88
C GLY A 62 1.90 -73.45 8.55
N ASN A 63 2.62 -74.56 8.33
CA ASN A 63 2.62 -75.36 7.10
C ASN A 63 1.28 -75.42 6.33
N TYR A 64 1.37 -75.24 5.01
CA TYR A 64 0.33 -75.31 3.98
C TYR A 64 -0.70 -76.47 4.10
N GLU A 65 -0.40 -77.55 4.83
CA GLU A 65 -1.29 -78.70 5.00
C GLU A 65 -2.51 -78.46 5.91
N SER A 66 -2.53 -77.42 6.77
CA SER A 66 -3.65 -77.19 7.71
C SER A 66 -4.80 -76.33 7.16
N ILE A 67 -4.65 -75.71 5.98
CA ILE A 67 -5.64 -74.78 5.42
C ILE A 67 -6.78 -75.50 4.66
N LEU A 68 -6.61 -76.78 4.30
CA LEU A 68 -7.64 -77.55 3.58
C LEU A 68 -8.76 -78.10 4.48
N ASN A 69 -8.65 -77.97 5.81
CA ASN A 69 -9.74 -78.28 6.73
C ASN A 69 -10.20 -76.98 7.39
N PHE A 70 -11.35 -76.47 6.94
CA PHE A 70 -12.07 -75.33 7.53
C PHE A 70 -12.34 -75.56 9.03
N ASP A 71 -11.40 -75.21 9.90
CA ASP A 71 -11.62 -75.05 11.34
C ASP A 71 -11.10 -73.66 11.76
N PRO A 72 -11.98 -72.67 12.06
CA PRO A 72 -11.58 -71.27 12.21
C PRO A 72 -10.92 -70.92 13.56
N ILE A 73 -10.56 -71.88 14.41
CA ILE A 73 -10.43 -71.62 15.86
C ILE A 73 -9.00 -71.67 16.45
N ASN A 74 -7.93 -72.05 15.75
CA ASN A 74 -6.57 -71.93 16.32
C ASN A 74 -5.47 -71.79 15.26
N LEU A 75 -5.33 -70.60 14.67
CA LEU A 75 -4.09 -70.19 14.01
C LEU A 75 -3.13 -69.64 15.08
N THR A 76 -2.31 -70.51 15.67
CA THR A 76 -1.12 -70.07 16.39
C THR A 76 -0.16 -69.47 15.37
N ILE A 77 -0.04 -68.14 15.37
CA ILE A 77 0.95 -67.43 14.57
C ILE A 77 2.31 -67.64 15.26
N ASP A 78 3.19 -68.42 14.66
CA ASP A 78 4.58 -68.50 15.12
C ASP A 78 5.25 -67.16 14.78
N GLU A 79 5.63 -66.37 15.77
CA GLU A 79 6.36 -65.12 15.54
C GLU A 79 7.85 -65.43 15.33
N ALA A 80 8.43 -65.02 14.19
CA ALA A 80 9.86 -65.13 13.95
C ALA A 80 10.53 -63.77 14.17
N GLU A 81 11.67 -63.77 14.87
CA GLU A 81 12.52 -62.59 15.06
C GLU A 81 13.36 -62.33 13.80
N ILE A 82 13.45 -61.06 13.41
CA ILE A 82 14.26 -60.57 12.31
C ILE A 82 14.93 -59.25 12.68
N ASN A 83 16.04 -58.93 12.03
CA ASN A 83 16.67 -57.62 12.19
C ASN A 83 15.67 -56.52 11.76
N PRO A 84 15.43 -55.50 12.60
CA PRO A 84 14.48 -54.43 12.31
C PRO A 84 14.82 -53.63 11.04
N ILE A 85 16.12 -53.46 10.72
CA ILE A 85 16.58 -52.77 9.51
C ILE A 85 16.17 -53.57 8.26
N THR A 86 16.36 -54.89 8.28
CA THR A 86 15.94 -55.79 7.19
C THR A 86 14.42 -55.76 7.00
N LYS A 87 13.65 -55.76 8.11
CA LYS A 87 12.18 -55.68 8.05
C LYS A 87 11.72 -54.37 7.41
N ALA A 88 12.36 -53.24 7.72
CA ALA A 88 12.03 -51.97 7.11
C ALA A 88 12.44 -51.90 5.63
N ALA A 89 13.57 -52.50 5.24
CA ALA A 89 13.97 -52.62 3.83
C ALA A 89 12.94 -53.43 3.00
N TRP A 90 12.34 -54.47 3.60
CA TRP A 90 11.23 -55.21 3.00
C TRP A 90 10.00 -54.31 2.79
N MET A 91 9.62 -53.54 3.82
CA MET A 91 8.51 -52.60 3.72
C MET A 91 8.72 -51.53 2.64
N TYR A 92 9.92 -50.94 2.57
CA TYR A 92 10.28 -49.96 1.55
C TYR A 92 10.18 -50.57 0.14
N THR A 93 10.64 -51.81 -0.03
CA THR A 93 10.61 -52.51 -1.31
C THR A 93 9.17 -52.79 -1.75
N MET A 94 8.28 -53.20 -0.84
CA MET A 94 6.85 -53.39 -1.15
C MET A 94 6.16 -52.11 -1.62
N MET A 95 6.51 -50.96 -1.05
CA MET A 95 5.87 -49.67 -1.37
C MET A 95 6.43 -49.03 -2.64
N ASN A 96 7.76 -49.01 -2.78
CA ASN A 96 8.43 -48.19 -3.79
C ASN A 96 8.97 -48.99 -4.97
N ALA A 97 9.23 -50.29 -4.78
CA ALA A 97 9.80 -51.16 -5.80
C ALA A 97 9.14 -52.56 -5.83
N PRO A 98 7.80 -52.67 -5.86
CA PRO A 98 7.13 -53.98 -5.84
C PRO A 98 7.52 -54.83 -7.04
N ARG A 99 7.91 -54.20 -8.16
CA ARG A 99 8.40 -54.86 -9.37
C ARG A 99 9.67 -55.68 -9.14
N ASN A 100 10.56 -55.26 -8.25
CA ASN A 100 11.82 -55.97 -8.00
C ASN A 100 11.60 -57.30 -7.27
N VAL A 101 10.42 -57.48 -6.67
CA VAL A 101 10.01 -58.74 -6.02
C VAL A 101 9.30 -59.67 -7.03
N THR A 102 8.77 -59.13 -8.14
CA THR A 102 8.01 -59.86 -9.16
C THR A 102 8.80 -60.15 -10.45
N GLU A 103 10.08 -59.76 -10.54
CA GLU A 103 10.92 -60.04 -11.71
C GLU A 103 11.06 -61.56 -11.92
N GLY A 104 10.46 -62.02 -13.03
CA GLY A 104 10.15 -63.42 -13.32
C GLY A 104 8.79 -63.59 -14.01
N CYS A 105 7.90 -62.58 -13.93
CA CYS A 105 6.59 -62.54 -14.59
C CYS A 105 6.53 -61.61 -15.82
N GLU A 106 7.51 -61.66 -16.72
CA GLU A 106 7.34 -61.02 -18.04
C GLU A 106 6.50 -61.94 -18.94
N SER A 107 5.25 -61.54 -19.24
CA SER A 107 4.45 -62.21 -20.27
C SER A 107 5.07 -61.92 -21.63
N THR A 108 5.49 -62.95 -22.35
CA THR A 108 5.79 -62.81 -23.79
C THR A 108 4.53 -62.34 -24.52
N ASP A 109 4.66 -61.27 -25.31
CA ASP A 109 3.57 -60.67 -26.10
C ASP A 109 2.75 -61.74 -26.84
N ILE A 110 1.48 -61.91 -26.45
CA ILE A 110 0.52 -62.74 -27.18
C ILE A 110 -0.01 -61.93 -28.35
N SER A 111 0.70 -62.01 -29.49
CA SER A 111 0.18 -61.56 -30.78
C SER A 111 -0.73 -62.63 -31.39
N ASP A 112 -1.99 -62.26 -31.65
CA ASP A 112 -2.97 -62.93 -32.51
C ASP A 112 -3.40 -64.38 -32.17
N ALA A 113 -4.58 -64.53 -31.56
CA ALA A 113 -5.65 -65.43 -32.05
C ALA A 113 -6.93 -65.32 -31.20
N GLY A 114 -8.06 -65.09 -31.85
CA GLY A 114 -9.39 -64.91 -31.23
C GLY A 114 -10.04 -66.19 -30.70
N ASP A 115 -9.42 -66.86 -29.73
CA ASP A 115 -10.02 -68.02 -29.05
C ASP A 115 -9.69 -68.00 -27.54
N ALA A 116 -10.69 -67.67 -26.71
CA ALA A 116 -10.58 -67.53 -25.25
C ALA A 116 -10.10 -68.81 -24.53
N THR A 117 -10.11 -69.94 -25.25
CA THR A 117 -9.66 -71.23 -24.75
C THR A 117 -8.13 -71.33 -24.64
N TYR A 118 -7.38 -70.60 -25.47
CA TYR A 118 -5.90 -70.57 -25.39
C TYR A 118 -5.38 -69.64 -24.30
N PHE A 119 -6.11 -68.58 -23.93
CA PHE A 119 -5.79 -67.75 -22.77
C PHE A 119 -5.87 -68.55 -21.46
N ILE A 120 -6.88 -69.41 -21.33
CA ILE A 120 -7.05 -70.30 -20.16
C ILE A 120 -5.99 -71.40 -20.14
N LEU A 121 -5.59 -71.96 -21.29
CA LEU A 121 -4.52 -72.96 -21.37
C LEU A 121 -3.13 -72.37 -21.13
N ASP A 122 -2.88 -71.12 -21.51
CA ASP A 122 -1.63 -70.40 -21.21
C ASP A 122 -1.53 -70.02 -19.73
N LEU A 123 -2.66 -69.61 -19.12
CA LEU A 123 -2.78 -69.39 -17.67
C LEU A 123 -2.56 -70.69 -16.85
N ILE A 124 -2.94 -71.85 -17.40
CA ILE A 124 -2.70 -73.18 -16.79
C ILE A 124 -1.24 -73.63 -16.96
N ASN A 125 -0.55 -73.23 -18.03
CA ASN A 125 0.87 -73.56 -18.23
C ASN A 125 1.83 -72.69 -17.40
N HIS A 126 1.37 -71.52 -16.93
CA HIS A 126 2.09 -70.63 -16.02
C HIS A 126 1.62 -70.74 -14.56
N LEU A 127 1.52 -71.97 -14.03
CA LEU A 127 1.22 -72.22 -12.61
C LEU A 127 2.20 -71.54 -11.64
N ASP A 128 3.45 -71.32 -12.07
CA ASP A 128 4.46 -70.59 -11.28
C ASP A 128 4.12 -69.11 -11.08
N MET A 129 3.38 -68.50 -12.01
CA MET A 129 2.91 -67.11 -11.89
C MET A 129 1.81 -67.00 -10.83
N LEU A 130 0.82 -67.90 -10.87
CA LEU A 130 -0.25 -67.96 -9.86
C LEU A 130 0.27 -68.35 -8.48
N ALA A 131 1.28 -69.22 -8.41
CA ALA A 131 1.95 -69.58 -7.17
C ALA A 131 2.76 -68.41 -6.59
N THR A 132 3.53 -67.69 -7.42
CA THR A 132 4.35 -66.54 -6.96
C THR A 132 3.49 -65.34 -6.56
N ILE A 133 2.42 -65.06 -7.32
CA ILE A 133 1.42 -64.04 -6.96
C ILE A 133 0.67 -64.48 -5.69
N GLY A 134 0.27 -65.76 -5.59
CA GLY A 134 -0.35 -66.33 -4.40
C GLY A 134 0.53 -66.24 -3.15
N ASP A 135 1.82 -66.54 -3.27
CA ASP A 135 2.81 -66.41 -2.19
C ASP A 135 3.02 -64.95 -1.78
N MET A 136 2.95 -63.98 -2.69
CA MET A 136 3.00 -62.55 -2.35
C MET A 136 1.74 -62.05 -1.64
N PHE A 137 0.56 -62.58 -2.00
CA PHE A 137 -0.70 -62.23 -1.32
C PHE A 137 -0.88 -62.94 0.03
N MET A 138 -0.24 -64.11 0.22
CA MET A 138 -0.40 -64.96 1.41
C MET A 138 0.79 -64.93 2.38
N ASN A 139 2.01 -64.59 1.94
CA ASN A 139 3.17 -64.47 2.83
C ASN A 139 4.35 -63.65 2.23
N PRO A 140 4.19 -62.32 2.07
CA PRO A 140 5.19 -61.47 1.42
C PRO A 140 6.53 -61.40 2.17
N ASN A 141 6.50 -61.41 3.51
CA ASN A 141 7.71 -61.33 4.34
C ASN A 141 8.58 -62.59 4.24
N GLU A 142 8.01 -63.79 4.21
CA GLU A 142 8.79 -65.01 3.99
C GLU A 142 9.35 -65.09 2.57
N LYS A 143 8.59 -64.61 1.58
CA LYS A 143 9.10 -64.54 0.19
C LYS A 143 10.29 -63.60 0.08
N MET A 144 10.20 -62.37 0.63
CA MET A 144 11.31 -61.42 0.63
C MET A 144 12.54 -61.94 1.39
N LYS A 145 12.32 -62.67 2.49
CA LYS A 145 13.38 -63.39 3.20
C LYS A 145 14.05 -64.46 2.33
N SER A 146 13.27 -65.23 1.57
CA SER A 146 13.79 -66.27 0.68
C SER A 146 14.57 -65.71 -0.53
N LEU A 147 14.23 -64.50 -0.96
CA LEU A 147 14.89 -63.78 -2.04
C LEU A 147 16.11 -62.98 -1.57
N PHE A 148 16.47 -63.07 -0.28
CA PHE A 148 17.59 -62.32 0.32
C PHE A 148 17.50 -60.79 0.15
N ILE A 149 16.29 -60.24 0.01
CA ILE A 149 16.09 -58.78 -0.09
C ILE A 149 16.46 -58.14 1.26
N GLY A 150 17.22 -57.04 1.24
CA GLY A 150 17.63 -56.33 2.48
C GLY A 150 18.55 -57.12 3.40
N SER A 151 19.33 -58.06 2.86
CA SER A 151 20.24 -58.94 3.61
C SER A 151 21.69 -58.44 3.71
N ASP A 152 22.05 -57.41 2.93
CA ASP A 152 23.38 -56.78 2.94
C ASP A 152 23.28 -55.34 3.46
N PHE A 153 24.30 -54.88 4.18
CA PHE A 153 24.36 -53.56 4.81
C PHE A 153 25.64 -52.84 4.40
N ASP A 154 25.50 -51.69 3.73
CA ASP A 154 26.61 -50.85 3.32
C ASP A 154 26.91 -49.79 4.40
N PRO A 155 28.00 -49.92 5.17
CA PRO A 155 28.33 -48.96 6.21
C PRO A 155 28.77 -47.60 5.66
N ASP A 156 29.26 -47.53 4.42
CA ASP A 156 29.76 -46.27 3.83
C ASP A 156 28.60 -45.35 3.37
N GLN A 157 27.38 -45.88 3.29
CA GLN A 157 26.16 -45.15 2.93
C GLN A 157 25.15 -45.08 4.07
N SER A 158 25.49 -45.59 5.26
CA SER A 158 24.58 -45.68 6.40
C SER A 158 25.04 -44.76 7.53
N VAL A 159 24.10 -44.04 8.13
CA VAL A 159 24.36 -43.13 9.25
C VAL A 159 23.51 -43.51 10.46
N ILE A 160 24.04 -43.24 11.66
CA ILE A 160 23.33 -43.42 12.93
C ILE A 160 23.53 -42.16 13.78
N ARG A 161 22.46 -41.70 14.43
CA ARG A 161 22.49 -40.60 15.39
C ARG A 161 22.94 -41.14 16.74
N LEU A 162 23.91 -40.49 17.38
CA LEU A 162 24.45 -40.84 18.70
C LEU A 162 24.49 -39.60 19.59
N HIS A 163 24.40 -39.82 20.90
CA HIS A 163 24.43 -38.75 21.90
C HIS A 163 25.85 -38.15 22.02
N GLU A 164 25.96 -36.83 21.86
CA GLU A 164 27.23 -36.09 21.98
C GLU A 164 27.55 -35.77 23.46
N PRO A 165 28.61 -36.36 24.06
CA PRO A 165 28.90 -36.20 25.50
C PRO A 165 29.45 -34.82 25.90
N ASP A 166 30.08 -34.08 24.98
CA ASP A 166 30.75 -32.81 25.30
C ASP A 166 29.78 -31.60 25.31
N GLY A 167 28.53 -31.78 24.87
CA GLY A 167 27.51 -30.73 24.85
C GLY A 167 27.83 -29.55 23.92
N VAL A 168 28.79 -29.71 23.00
CA VAL A 168 29.21 -28.69 22.05
C VAL A 168 28.92 -29.18 20.62
N LYS A 169 27.96 -28.53 19.96
CA LYS A 169 27.70 -28.72 18.53
C LYS A 169 28.34 -27.58 17.73
N ILE A 170 29.04 -27.93 16.65
CA ILE A 170 29.64 -26.93 15.74
C ILE A 170 28.53 -26.43 14.80
N GLY A 171 28.06 -25.22 15.03
CA GLY A 171 27.06 -24.57 14.17
C GLY A 171 27.66 -23.94 12.91
N GLY A 172 26.86 -23.88 11.85
CA GLY A 172 27.20 -23.12 10.64
C GLY A 172 26.98 -21.62 10.86
N GLY A 173 28.06 -20.85 10.99
CA GLY A 173 28.00 -19.40 11.12
C GLY A 173 29.32 -18.78 11.61
N TYR A 174 29.57 -17.53 11.24
CA TYR A 174 30.71 -16.76 11.78
C TYR A 174 30.24 -15.90 12.96
N ARG A 175 31.05 -15.84 14.01
CA ARG A 175 30.86 -14.91 15.13
C ARG A 175 32.10 -14.06 15.29
N VAL A 176 31.91 -12.83 15.74
CA VAL A 176 33.01 -11.90 15.99
C VAL A 176 33.75 -12.39 17.24
N LYS A 177 35.00 -12.82 17.08
CA LYS A 177 35.84 -13.15 18.25
C LYS A 177 36.39 -11.88 18.91
N GLU A 178 36.80 -10.92 18.08
CA GLU A 178 37.51 -9.73 18.50
C GLU A 178 37.47 -8.66 17.39
N VAL A 179 37.23 -7.40 17.75
CA VAL A 179 37.41 -6.24 16.87
C VAL A 179 38.61 -5.44 17.38
N ARG A 180 39.52 -5.08 16.48
CA ARG A 180 40.75 -4.33 16.80
C ARG A 180 40.83 -3.06 15.95
N TYR A 181 41.24 -1.98 16.59
CA TYR A 181 41.61 -0.71 16.00
C TYR A 181 43.05 -0.43 16.41
N GLY A 182 43.92 -0.15 15.44
CA GLY A 182 45.29 0.30 15.70
C GLY A 182 45.44 1.74 15.24
N ASP A 183 46.13 2.56 16.02
CA ASP A 183 46.60 3.86 15.54
C ASP A 183 47.93 3.70 14.77
N ASN A 184 48.15 4.49 13.72
CA ASN A 184 49.43 4.50 13.01
C ASN A 184 50.39 5.54 13.60
N TRP A 185 50.28 5.81 14.91
CA TRP A 185 50.92 6.97 15.54
C TRP A 185 52.45 6.85 15.57
N ASN A 186 52.96 5.63 15.69
CA ASN A 186 54.38 5.31 15.54
C ASN A 186 54.91 5.74 14.15
N THR A 187 54.15 5.46 13.09
CA THR A 187 54.48 5.84 11.71
C THR A 187 54.44 7.36 11.51
N MET A 188 53.44 8.04 12.10
CA MET A 188 53.28 9.50 11.99
C MET A 188 54.32 10.30 12.78
N THR A 189 54.83 9.73 13.87
CA THR A 189 55.81 10.38 14.76
C THR A 189 57.25 9.93 14.51
N ALA A 190 57.49 9.14 13.46
CA ALA A 190 58.81 8.58 13.13
C ALA A 190 59.47 7.85 14.31
N GLY A 191 58.68 7.10 15.09
CA GLY A 191 59.17 6.36 16.25
C GLY A 191 59.34 7.14 17.54
N ALA A 192 58.82 8.37 17.63
CA ALA A 192 58.84 9.15 18.89
C ALA A 192 57.75 8.70 19.88
N GLU A 193 56.62 8.18 19.38
CA GLU A 193 55.50 7.69 20.18
C GLU A 193 55.15 6.25 19.79
N ARG A 194 54.54 5.49 20.71
CA ARG A 194 54.18 4.08 20.49
C ARG A 194 52.86 3.95 19.74
N GLU A 195 52.71 2.86 18.99
CA GLU A 195 51.41 2.42 18.45
C GLU A 195 50.54 1.87 19.58
N SER A 196 49.26 2.23 19.58
CA SER A 196 48.26 1.68 20.50
C SER A 196 47.20 0.89 19.76
N ILE A 197 46.86 -0.28 20.28
CA ILE A 197 45.81 -1.15 19.75
C ILE A 197 44.69 -1.21 20.77
N TYR A 198 43.49 -0.77 20.41
CA TYR A 198 42.30 -0.85 21.24
C TYR A 198 41.22 -1.67 20.55
N GLY A 199 40.33 -2.29 21.31
CA GLY A 199 39.35 -3.18 20.73
C GLY A 199 38.39 -3.78 21.74
N THR A 200 37.49 -4.61 21.24
CA THR A 200 36.51 -5.34 22.05
C THR A 200 36.61 -6.83 21.74
N LYS A 201 36.77 -7.63 22.80
CA LYS A 201 36.72 -9.09 22.73
C LYS A 201 35.32 -9.57 23.12
N TYR A 202 34.79 -10.53 22.38
CA TYR A 202 33.47 -11.11 22.64
C TYR A 202 33.59 -12.55 23.15
N VAL A 203 32.84 -12.87 24.20
CA VAL A 203 32.79 -14.20 24.81
C VAL A 203 31.34 -14.72 24.81
N TYR A 204 31.16 -15.95 24.33
CA TYR A 204 29.85 -16.57 24.06
C TYR A 204 29.69 -17.91 24.83
N THR A 205 30.07 -17.92 26.10
CA THR A 205 30.01 -19.12 26.95
C THR A 205 29.05 -18.92 28.11
N THR A 206 28.42 -20.02 28.53
CA THR A 206 27.56 -20.10 29.71
C THR A 206 27.90 -21.35 30.52
N VAL A 207 27.41 -21.44 31.76
CA VAL A 207 27.65 -22.57 32.65
C VAL A 207 26.36 -23.37 32.79
N SER A 208 26.40 -24.65 32.43
CA SER A 208 25.30 -25.60 32.63
C SER A 208 25.79 -26.71 33.57
N GLY A 209 25.22 -26.78 34.77
CA GLY A 209 25.70 -27.68 35.83
C GLY A 209 27.16 -27.40 36.23
N LYS A 210 28.07 -28.34 35.92
CA LYS A 210 29.53 -28.20 36.16
C LYS A 210 30.34 -27.93 34.89
N GLN A 211 29.71 -27.89 33.73
CA GLN A 211 30.40 -27.77 32.43
C GLN A 211 30.22 -26.36 31.86
N THR A 212 31.27 -25.85 31.21
CA THR A 212 31.21 -24.59 30.44
C THR A 212 30.84 -24.94 29.00
N ILE A 213 29.67 -24.50 28.56
CA ILE A 213 29.14 -24.77 27.23
C ILE A 213 29.02 -23.47 26.43
N SER A 214 28.75 -23.58 25.12
CA SER A 214 28.39 -22.43 24.29
C SER A 214 27.06 -21.83 24.77
N SER A 215 26.94 -20.50 24.77
CA SER A 215 25.65 -19.83 25.03
C SER A 215 24.72 -19.80 23.80
N GLY A 216 25.22 -20.26 22.65
CA GLY A 216 24.49 -20.29 21.38
C GLY A 216 23.45 -21.41 21.33
N VAL A 217 22.25 -21.07 20.89
CA VAL A 217 21.09 -21.96 20.70
C VAL A 217 20.60 -21.76 19.26
N ALA A 218 20.46 -22.85 18.51
CA ALA A 218 19.84 -22.79 17.19
C ALA A 218 18.31 -22.62 17.35
N ALA A 219 17.71 -21.67 16.63
CA ALA A 219 16.26 -21.52 16.55
C ALA A 219 15.61 -22.73 15.87
N TRP A 220 16.25 -23.22 14.80
CA TRP A 220 15.98 -24.52 14.17
C TRP A 220 17.22 -24.97 13.37
N GLU A 221 17.25 -26.22 12.96
CA GLU A 221 18.32 -26.76 12.10
C GLU A 221 17.90 -26.74 10.62
N PRO A 222 18.85 -26.59 9.68
CA PRO A 222 18.53 -26.67 8.25
C PRO A 222 17.89 -28.01 7.89
N GLN A 223 16.96 -28.00 6.93
CA GLN A 223 16.30 -29.23 6.47
C GLN A 223 17.29 -30.24 5.87
N SER A 224 18.33 -29.74 5.19
CA SER A 224 19.45 -30.55 4.69
C SER A 224 20.39 -30.89 5.85
N GLY A 225 20.53 -32.18 6.17
CA GLY A 225 21.22 -32.63 7.37
C GLY A 225 20.35 -32.64 8.63
N GLY A 226 19.05 -32.34 8.50
CA GLY A 226 18.11 -32.36 9.62
C GLY A 226 17.86 -33.75 10.21
N GLU A 227 18.37 -34.81 9.59
CA GLU A 227 18.49 -36.16 10.17
C GLU A 227 19.36 -36.20 11.43
N GLU A 228 20.13 -35.14 11.73
CA GLU A 228 20.83 -34.97 13.00
C GLU A 228 19.94 -34.36 14.10
N ASN A 229 18.83 -33.69 13.74
CA ASN A 229 18.03 -32.91 14.68
C ASN A 229 17.32 -33.82 15.69
N PRO A 230 17.59 -33.70 17.00
CA PRO A 230 17.03 -34.57 18.04
C PRO A 230 15.50 -34.49 18.17
N TYR A 231 14.88 -33.41 17.68
CA TYR A 231 13.43 -33.26 17.65
C TYR A 231 12.77 -34.08 16.52
N ARG A 232 13.53 -34.53 15.51
CA ARG A 232 13.02 -35.45 14.49
C ARG A 232 12.84 -36.84 15.08
N LYS A 233 11.59 -37.19 15.42
CA LYS A 233 11.21 -38.47 16.04
C LYS A 233 10.14 -39.18 15.20
N PRO A 234 10.20 -40.50 15.00
CA PRO A 234 9.19 -41.24 14.26
C PRO A 234 7.91 -41.40 15.10
N SER A 235 6.75 -41.11 14.50
CA SER A 235 5.42 -41.39 15.04
C SER A 235 4.81 -42.54 14.27
N THR A 236 4.74 -43.72 14.90
CA THR A 236 4.28 -44.94 14.25
C THR A 236 2.76 -45.04 14.21
N TYR A 237 2.20 -45.52 13.09
CA TYR A 237 0.79 -45.87 12.95
C TYR A 237 0.64 -47.23 12.26
N SER A 238 -0.27 -48.07 12.75
CA SER A 238 -0.49 -49.40 12.19
C SER A 238 -1.69 -49.43 11.25
N HIS A 239 -1.53 -50.01 10.06
CA HIS A 239 -2.68 -50.41 9.25
C HIS A 239 -3.10 -51.82 9.66
N LEU A 240 -4.30 -51.95 10.23
CA LEU A 240 -4.90 -53.24 10.56
C LEU A 240 -5.59 -53.80 9.31
N SER A 241 -4.87 -54.60 8.54
CA SER A 241 -5.50 -55.62 7.69
C SER A 241 -5.59 -56.90 8.52
N ASP A 242 -6.72 -57.61 8.46
CA ASP A 242 -6.95 -58.88 9.19
C ASP A 242 -5.90 -59.97 8.89
N THR A 243 -5.04 -59.78 7.88
CA THR A 243 -4.00 -60.72 7.45
C THR A 243 -2.57 -60.21 7.72
N TYR A 244 -2.33 -58.89 7.79
CA TYR A 244 -0.98 -58.31 7.93
C TYR A 244 -0.98 -57.01 8.77
N LYS A 245 -0.06 -56.93 9.74
CA LYS A 245 0.25 -55.69 10.46
C LYS A 245 1.43 -54.98 9.80
N TYR A 246 1.15 -53.86 9.13
CA TYR A 246 2.17 -52.92 8.65
C TYR A 246 2.29 -51.77 9.66
N GLU A 247 3.51 -51.53 10.16
CA GLU A 247 3.84 -50.40 11.03
C GLU A 247 4.47 -49.29 10.18
N TYR A 248 3.68 -48.29 9.83
CA TYR A 248 4.15 -47.09 9.14
C TYR A 248 4.61 -46.06 10.16
N TYR A 249 5.37 -45.06 9.72
CA TYR A 249 5.70 -43.92 10.57
C TYR A 249 5.74 -42.62 9.76
N ILE A 250 5.57 -41.52 10.48
CA ILE A 250 5.78 -40.16 10.00
C ILE A 250 6.67 -39.41 11.00
N ASN A 251 7.57 -38.56 10.52
CA ASN A 251 8.47 -37.82 11.39
C ASN A 251 7.74 -36.63 12.05
N GLN A 252 7.83 -36.55 13.37
CA GLN A 252 7.56 -35.36 14.17
C GLN A 252 8.81 -34.47 14.21
N PRO A 253 8.70 -33.16 14.49
CA PRO A 253 7.44 -32.43 14.68
C PRO A 253 6.67 -32.27 13.37
N TYR A 254 5.35 -32.37 13.45
CA TYR A 254 4.49 -32.13 12.29
C TYR A 254 4.60 -30.68 11.84
N GLY A 255 4.60 -30.45 10.53
CA GLY A 255 4.66 -29.09 9.99
C GLY A 255 6.02 -28.41 10.18
N GLU A 256 7.12 -29.15 10.11
CA GLU A 256 8.50 -28.61 10.20
C GLU A 256 8.74 -27.38 9.28
N VAL A 257 8.01 -27.26 8.17
CA VAL A 257 8.06 -26.10 7.26
C VAL A 257 7.67 -24.78 7.94
N PHE A 258 6.85 -24.82 9.00
CA PHE A 258 6.42 -23.64 9.75
C PHE A 258 7.40 -23.26 10.88
N PHE A 259 8.50 -24.00 11.06
CA PHE A 259 9.50 -23.68 12.06
C PHE A 259 10.33 -22.47 11.62
N PRO A 260 10.92 -21.73 12.58
CA PRO A 260 11.77 -20.59 12.25
C PRO A 260 12.95 -21.01 11.35
N SER A 261 13.44 -20.06 10.57
CA SER A 261 14.63 -20.28 9.74
C SER A 261 15.84 -20.65 10.61
N PRO A 262 16.79 -21.46 10.08
CA PRO A 262 17.94 -21.89 10.84
C PRO A 262 18.89 -20.73 11.13
N ILE A 263 18.89 -20.28 12.39
CA ILE A 263 19.75 -19.21 12.91
C ILE A 263 20.22 -19.56 14.33
N VAL A 264 21.42 -19.15 14.71
CA VAL A 264 21.95 -19.34 16.06
C VAL A 264 21.88 -18.01 16.83
N GLY A 265 21.08 -17.97 17.89
CA GLY A 265 21.02 -16.87 18.84
C GLY A 265 21.77 -17.20 20.13
N TYR A 266 22.29 -16.20 20.83
CA TYR A 266 23.10 -16.41 22.04
C TYR A 266 22.34 -15.96 23.28
N SER A 267 22.21 -16.85 24.27
CA SER A 267 21.59 -16.52 25.57
C SER A 267 22.42 -15.53 26.41
N ARG A 268 23.73 -15.46 26.15
CA ARG A 268 24.69 -14.61 26.87
C ARG A 268 25.85 -14.20 25.95
N VAL A 269 26.12 -12.90 25.89
CA VAL A 269 27.27 -12.29 25.20
C VAL A 269 28.00 -11.38 26.17
N GLU A 270 29.30 -11.57 26.32
CA GLU A 270 30.15 -10.75 27.17
C GLU A 270 31.16 -9.97 26.33
N GLU A 271 31.11 -8.65 26.44
CA GLU A 271 31.95 -7.69 25.73
C GLU A 271 33.01 -7.15 26.69
N ILE A 272 34.27 -7.41 26.34
CA ILE A 272 35.42 -7.04 27.15
C ILE A 272 36.28 -6.07 26.32
N PRO A 273 36.19 -4.76 26.57
CA PRO A 273 37.09 -3.80 25.96
C PRO A 273 38.52 -4.01 26.46
N PHE A 274 39.51 -3.81 25.58
CA PHE A 274 40.93 -3.88 25.91
C PHE A 274 41.73 -2.81 25.16
N GLY A 275 42.87 -2.42 25.74
CA GLY A 275 43.91 -1.62 25.10
C GLY A 275 45.27 -2.30 25.30
N LYS A 276 46.07 -2.41 24.25
CA LYS A 276 47.39 -3.07 24.24
C LYS A 276 48.44 -2.22 23.52
N PHE A 277 49.68 -2.29 24.00
CA PHE A 277 50.86 -1.88 23.22
C PHE A 277 51.45 -3.10 22.48
N PRO A 278 51.96 -2.96 21.24
CA PRO A 278 52.40 -4.09 20.39
C PRO A 278 53.50 -5.00 20.98
N ASP A 279 54.29 -4.52 21.94
CA ASP A 279 55.44 -5.24 22.50
C ASP A 279 55.12 -6.06 23.77
N ASP A 280 53.88 -6.03 24.27
CA ASP A 280 53.49 -6.84 25.43
C ASP A 280 53.22 -8.30 24.98
N ASP A 281 54.11 -9.21 25.39
CA ASP A 281 54.06 -10.65 25.13
C ASP A 281 52.64 -11.22 25.40
N PRO A 282 51.99 -11.85 24.41
CA PRO A 282 50.61 -12.33 24.53
C PRO A 282 50.41 -13.44 25.57
N MET A 283 51.47 -13.92 26.24
CA MET A 283 51.40 -15.06 27.16
C MET A 283 51.91 -14.84 28.58
N THR A 284 52.40 -13.64 28.96
CA THR A 284 53.03 -13.45 30.29
C THR A 284 52.61 -12.24 31.13
N SER A 285 51.63 -11.43 30.73
CA SER A 285 51.13 -10.30 31.55
C SER A 285 49.61 -10.36 31.78
N ASP A 286 49.20 -11.26 32.67
CA ASP A 286 47.80 -11.47 33.09
C ASP A 286 47.25 -10.35 34.01
N ALA A 287 47.93 -9.20 34.13
CA ALA A 287 47.68 -8.26 35.25
C ALA A 287 47.75 -6.76 34.94
N SER A 288 47.91 -6.32 33.69
CA SER A 288 47.79 -4.90 33.35
C SER A 288 46.87 -4.76 32.13
N TYR A 289 46.03 -3.72 32.11
CA TYR A 289 45.08 -3.36 31.04
C TYR A 289 43.65 -3.93 31.08
N GLN A 290 43.15 -4.32 32.26
CA GLN A 290 41.71 -4.35 32.56
C GLN A 290 41.29 -3.02 33.20
N GLU A 291 41.42 -1.88 32.50
CA GLU A 291 40.99 -0.57 33.04
C GLU A 291 39.62 -0.12 32.51
N VAL A 292 39.05 -0.85 31.55
CA VAL A 292 37.74 -0.55 30.96
C VAL A 292 36.76 -1.63 31.42
N GLY A 293 35.60 -1.21 31.96
CA GLY A 293 34.57 -2.12 32.46
C GLY A 293 34.05 -3.11 31.41
N LYS A 294 33.36 -4.17 31.83
CA LYS A 294 32.78 -5.17 30.93
C LYS A 294 31.26 -5.03 30.84
N THR A 295 30.70 -5.33 29.67
CA THR A 295 29.27 -5.36 29.42
C THR A 295 28.83 -6.80 29.16
N VAL A 296 27.81 -7.27 29.86
CA VAL A 296 27.22 -8.59 29.66
C VAL A 296 25.76 -8.42 29.27
N SER A 297 25.41 -8.94 28.10
CA SER A 297 24.06 -8.91 27.54
C SER A 297 23.49 -10.32 27.55
N TRP A 298 22.30 -10.48 28.11
CA TRP A 298 21.53 -11.71 28.07
C TRP A 298 20.33 -11.54 27.14
N PHE A 299 20.05 -12.58 26.38
CA PHE A 299 18.93 -12.62 25.45
C PHE A 299 18.10 -13.88 25.69
N TYR A 300 16.82 -13.81 25.38
CA TYR A 300 15.96 -15.00 25.31
C TYR A 300 16.28 -15.80 24.05
N THR A 301 16.14 -17.12 24.14
CA THR A 301 16.46 -18.05 23.05
C THR A 301 15.32 -19.03 22.78
N ALA A 302 15.47 -19.84 21.74
CA ALA A 302 14.47 -20.88 21.40
C ALA A 302 14.47 -22.04 22.42
N TYR A 303 15.47 -22.08 23.30
CA TYR A 303 15.47 -22.96 24.47
C TYR A 303 14.48 -22.47 25.54
N ASP A 304 14.39 -21.15 25.74
CA ASP A 304 13.46 -20.54 26.72
C ASP A 304 12.02 -20.55 26.17
N TYR A 305 11.84 -20.21 24.89
CA TYR A 305 10.52 -20.19 24.23
C TYR A 305 10.52 -21.05 22.95
N PRO A 306 10.38 -22.39 23.08
CA PRO A 306 10.38 -23.29 21.93
C PRO A 306 9.09 -23.17 21.10
N THR A 307 9.18 -23.49 19.81
CA THR A 307 8.01 -23.71 18.94
C THR A 307 7.24 -24.93 19.44
N LYS A 308 5.94 -24.76 19.68
CA LYS A 308 5.06 -25.84 20.18
C LYS A 308 4.25 -26.43 19.03
N VAL A 309 4.10 -27.75 19.02
CA VAL A 309 3.25 -28.46 18.05
C VAL A 309 2.25 -29.31 18.79
N SER A 310 0.96 -29.12 18.47
CA SER A 310 -0.16 -29.89 19.00
C SER A 310 -0.98 -30.46 17.84
N HIS A 311 -1.60 -31.60 18.04
CA HIS A 311 -2.46 -32.23 17.03
C HIS A 311 -3.65 -32.93 17.71
N THR A 312 -4.77 -33.03 16.98
CA THR A 312 -5.91 -33.83 17.43
C THR A 312 -5.70 -35.30 17.06
N GLU A 313 -6.40 -36.19 17.76
CA GLU A 313 -6.59 -37.55 17.28
C GLU A 313 -7.30 -37.54 15.90
N VAL A 314 -7.10 -38.61 15.13
CA VAL A 314 -7.78 -38.80 13.85
C VAL A 314 -9.20 -39.27 14.12
N PHE A 315 -10.20 -38.60 13.54
CA PHE A 315 -11.60 -39.01 13.64
C PHE A 315 -12.07 -39.69 12.34
N PRO A 316 -11.99 -41.03 12.23
CA PRO A 316 -12.45 -41.76 11.06
C PRO A 316 -13.96 -42.07 11.11
N ILE A 317 -14.61 -42.01 9.96
CA ILE A 317 -15.96 -42.49 9.68
C ILE A 317 -15.82 -43.54 8.59
N ASN A 318 -16.04 -44.79 8.95
CA ASN A 318 -15.99 -45.92 8.04
C ASN A 318 -17.39 -46.51 7.90
N ASN A 319 -17.99 -46.38 6.73
CA ASN A 319 -19.26 -47.04 6.39
C ASN A 319 -19.00 -48.02 5.25
N HIS A 320 -19.16 -49.30 5.53
CA HIS A 320 -19.17 -50.36 4.53
C HIS A 320 -20.61 -50.87 4.41
N LEU A 321 -21.17 -50.82 3.20
CA LEU A 321 -22.53 -51.28 2.91
C LEU A 321 -22.46 -52.49 1.97
N ASP A 322 -22.82 -53.66 2.53
CA ASP A 322 -23.02 -54.89 1.78
C ASP A 322 -24.47 -55.01 1.26
N PRO A 323 -24.70 -55.70 0.13
CA PRO A 323 -26.04 -55.97 -0.37
C PRO A 323 -26.74 -57.03 0.51
N SER A 324 -28.00 -56.79 0.87
CA SER A 324 -28.78 -57.74 1.68
C SER A 324 -29.35 -58.91 0.86
N GLY A 325 -29.20 -60.14 1.35
CA GLY A 325 -29.97 -61.32 0.89
C GLY A 325 -29.57 -61.88 -0.48
N ILE A 326 -30.55 -62.46 -1.20
CA ILE A 326 -30.36 -63.25 -2.44
C ILE A 326 -29.71 -62.48 -3.62
N VAL A 327 -29.58 -61.15 -3.50
CA VAL A 327 -28.94 -60.28 -4.50
C VAL A 327 -27.42 -60.47 -4.53
N SER A 328 -26.79 -60.77 -3.38
CA SER A 328 -25.36 -61.09 -3.27
C SER A 328 -24.92 -62.31 -4.10
N PHE A 329 -25.86 -63.18 -4.50
CA PHE A 329 -25.60 -64.34 -5.36
C PHE A 329 -25.37 -63.99 -6.84
N PHE A 330 -25.94 -62.89 -7.33
CA PHE A 330 -25.88 -62.49 -8.75
C PHE A 330 -25.12 -61.18 -8.97
N ALA A 331 -25.02 -60.33 -7.94
CA ALA A 331 -24.29 -59.08 -7.98
C ALA A 331 -23.62 -58.80 -6.63
N ASP A 332 -22.32 -58.51 -6.67
CA ASP A 332 -21.52 -58.12 -5.52
C ASP A 332 -21.27 -56.62 -5.63
N VAL A 333 -22.13 -55.88 -4.94
CA VAL A 333 -22.20 -54.43 -5.01
C VAL A 333 -21.87 -53.89 -3.63
N SER A 334 -20.62 -53.48 -3.44
CA SER A 334 -20.16 -52.86 -2.19
C SER A 334 -20.05 -51.35 -2.35
N SER A 335 -20.43 -50.63 -1.30
CA SER A 335 -20.20 -49.19 -1.20
C SER A 335 -19.39 -48.91 0.06
N GLU A 336 -18.20 -48.37 -0.12
CA GLU A 336 -17.28 -47.98 0.94
C GLU A 336 -17.18 -46.47 1.00
N LEU A 337 -17.44 -45.92 2.18
CA LEU A 337 -17.16 -44.54 2.51
C LEU A 337 -16.14 -44.52 3.65
N PHE A 338 -14.96 -44.00 3.35
CA PHE A 338 -13.94 -43.66 4.34
C PHE A 338 -13.85 -42.13 4.43
N ALA A 339 -14.11 -41.56 5.59
CA ALA A 339 -13.87 -40.14 5.83
C ALA A 339 -13.02 -39.94 7.08
N ALA A 340 -11.99 -39.10 7.04
CA ALA A 340 -11.19 -38.80 8.23
C ALA A 340 -10.91 -37.30 8.35
N SER A 341 -10.86 -36.81 9.60
CA SER A 341 -10.47 -35.43 9.89
C SER A 341 -9.38 -35.37 10.97
N GLN A 342 -8.46 -34.40 10.82
CA GLN A 342 -7.39 -34.15 11.78
C GLN A 342 -7.00 -32.67 11.80
N GLY A 343 -6.71 -32.14 12.99
CA GLY A 343 -6.22 -30.78 13.19
C GLY A 343 -4.78 -30.74 13.69
N TYR A 344 -3.99 -29.77 13.20
CA TYR A 344 -2.64 -29.45 13.65
C TYR A 344 -2.60 -27.99 14.11
N THR A 345 -1.93 -27.71 15.23
CA THR A 345 -1.63 -26.35 15.69
C THR A 345 -0.13 -26.23 15.89
N ILE A 346 0.49 -25.28 15.20
CA ILE A 346 1.90 -24.91 15.36
C ILE A 346 1.92 -23.52 15.98
N GLU A 347 2.60 -23.36 17.09
CA GLU A 347 2.74 -22.09 17.80
C GLU A 347 4.20 -21.67 17.82
N SER A 348 4.50 -20.56 17.14
CA SER A 348 5.80 -19.92 17.05
C SER A 348 5.79 -18.56 17.77
N ASN A 349 6.97 -18.03 18.08
CA ASN A 349 7.11 -16.75 18.76
C ASN A 349 8.37 -15.98 18.31
N ASP A 350 8.45 -14.70 18.65
CA ASP A 350 9.56 -13.80 18.30
C ASP A 350 10.55 -13.55 19.46
N MET A 351 10.53 -14.38 20.53
CA MET A 351 11.40 -14.16 21.71
C MET A 351 12.88 -14.49 21.44
N HIS A 352 13.18 -15.27 20.41
CA HIS A 352 14.55 -15.63 20.06
C HIS A 352 15.36 -14.38 19.68
N GLY A 353 16.33 -14.01 20.52
CA GLY A 353 17.17 -12.82 20.37
C GLY A 353 16.65 -11.56 21.08
N LYS A 354 15.50 -11.60 21.76
CA LYS A 354 15.01 -10.45 22.54
C LYS A 354 15.86 -10.21 23.79
N PRO A 355 16.11 -8.94 24.16
CA PRO A 355 16.93 -8.62 25.32
C PRO A 355 16.24 -9.08 26.61
N LYS A 356 16.97 -9.78 27.46
CA LYS A 356 16.52 -10.21 28.79
C LYS A 356 17.10 -9.31 29.87
N ARG A 357 18.41 -9.02 29.78
CA ARG A 357 19.13 -8.21 30.75
C ARG A 357 20.40 -7.65 30.13
N VAL A 358 20.83 -6.46 30.54
CA VAL A 358 22.13 -5.87 30.18
C VAL A 358 22.79 -5.37 31.45
N GLN A 359 24.00 -5.82 31.71
CA GLN A 359 24.78 -5.47 32.90
C GLN A 359 26.11 -4.85 32.50
N ILE A 360 26.41 -3.70 33.07
CA ILE A 360 27.68 -3.00 32.93
C ILE A 360 28.39 -3.04 34.28
N SER A 361 29.62 -3.54 34.30
CA SER A 361 30.43 -3.67 35.51
C SER A 361 31.77 -2.97 35.35
N ASN A 362 32.38 -2.61 36.48
CA ASN A 362 33.67 -1.94 36.50
C ASN A 362 34.82 -2.85 36.03
N ALA A 363 36.00 -2.26 35.86
CA ALA A 363 37.16 -2.93 35.29
C ALA A 363 37.66 -4.16 36.10
N ASN A 364 37.40 -4.19 37.42
CA ASN A 364 37.69 -5.33 38.29
C ASN A 364 36.59 -6.41 38.30
N GLY A 365 35.52 -6.24 37.51
CA GLY A 365 34.38 -7.16 37.39
C GLY A 365 33.59 -7.41 38.68
N SER A 366 33.88 -6.66 39.74
CA SER A 366 33.41 -6.93 41.12
C SER A 366 32.28 -6.00 41.56
N ALA A 367 32.14 -4.83 40.93
CA ALA A 367 31.05 -3.90 41.21
C ALA A 367 30.23 -3.64 39.93
N ILE A 368 28.92 -3.83 40.03
CA ILE A 368 27.95 -3.54 38.98
C ILE A 368 27.68 -2.03 39.00
N ILE A 369 27.81 -1.38 37.84
CA ILE A 369 27.58 0.06 37.66
C ILE A 369 26.13 0.29 37.21
N SER A 370 25.68 -0.46 36.21
CA SER A 370 24.33 -0.37 35.65
C SER A 370 23.80 -1.77 35.36
N ASP A 371 22.53 -1.99 35.61
CA ASP A 371 21.84 -3.27 35.40
C ASP A 371 20.42 -3.02 34.91
N THR A 372 20.16 -3.31 33.64
CA THR A 372 18.86 -3.13 33.00
C THR A 372 18.24 -4.49 32.75
N GLU A 373 17.06 -4.75 33.31
CA GLU A 373 16.29 -5.99 33.18
C GLU A 373 14.98 -5.72 32.43
N TYR A 374 14.65 -6.59 31.49
CA TYR A 374 13.45 -6.51 30.65
C TYR A 374 12.50 -7.65 31.03
N GLU A 375 11.30 -7.31 31.49
CA GLU A 375 10.24 -8.27 31.85
C GLU A 375 9.17 -8.26 30.75
N TYR A 376 8.79 -9.43 30.27
CA TYR A 376 7.74 -9.62 29.27
C TYR A 376 6.46 -10.16 29.92
N PHE A 377 5.33 -10.05 29.24
CA PHE A 377 4.09 -10.68 29.70
C PHE A 377 4.19 -12.22 29.55
N GLU A 378 4.19 -12.90 30.68
CA GLU A 378 4.32 -14.35 30.78
C GLU A 378 3.19 -14.93 31.64
N SER A 379 2.78 -16.14 31.29
CA SER A 379 1.87 -16.98 32.08
C SER A 379 2.62 -17.60 33.27
N PRO A 380 1.92 -18.09 34.31
CA PRO A 380 2.56 -18.72 35.48
C PRO A 380 3.41 -19.96 35.15
N ASP A 381 3.22 -20.57 33.97
CA ASP A 381 3.98 -21.70 33.46
C ASP A 381 5.26 -21.30 32.69
N GLY A 382 5.56 -20.00 32.59
CA GLY A 382 6.69 -19.46 31.84
C GLY A 382 6.46 -19.34 30.33
N SER A 383 5.25 -19.63 29.85
CA SER A 383 4.87 -19.39 28.45
C SER A 383 4.51 -17.93 28.20
N LEU A 384 4.61 -17.48 26.95
CA LEU A 384 4.26 -16.11 26.59
C LEU A 384 2.75 -15.88 26.75
N ASN A 385 2.37 -14.78 27.42
CA ASN A 385 0.97 -14.38 27.55
C ASN A 385 0.71 -13.09 26.78
N ASN A 386 -0.19 -13.17 25.81
CA ASN A 386 -0.60 -12.02 24.99
C ASN A 386 -1.94 -11.42 25.43
N ILE A 387 -2.57 -11.97 26.47
CA ILE A 387 -3.75 -11.38 27.09
C ILE A 387 -3.25 -10.26 28.01
N VAL A 388 -3.51 -9.03 27.60
CA VAL A 388 -3.03 -7.81 28.28
C VAL A 388 -4.18 -6.85 28.58
N PRO A 389 -4.05 -6.00 29.61
CA PRO A 389 -5.03 -4.96 29.89
C PRO A 389 -5.06 -3.92 28.77
N VAL A 390 -6.25 -3.68 28.24
CA VAL A 390 -6.55 -2.77 27.14
C VAL A 390 -7.56 -1.72 27.59
N LEU A 391 -7.22 -0.44 27.35
CA LEU A 391 -8.15 0.66 27.51
C LEU A 391 -9.00 0.78 26.23
N ASN A 392 -10.32 0.69 26.38
CA ASN A 392 -11.24 0.82 25.25
C ASN A 392 -11.80 2.26 25.12
N LYS A 393 -12.54 2.51 24.03
CA LYS A 393 -13.22 3.81 23.79
C LYS A 393 -14.21 4.22 24.88
N PHE A 394 -14.69 3.31 25.73
CA PHE A 394 -15.57 3.63 26.85
C PHE A 394 -14.80 4.12 28.10
N GLY A 395 -13.47 4.19 28.04
CA GLY A 395 -12.62 4.47 29.20
C GLY A 395 -12.50 3.31 30.18
N ARG A 396 -12.96 2.11 29.80
CA ARG A 396 -12.87 0.89 30.63
C ARG A 396 -11.63 0.09 30.25
N ILE A 397 -11.08 -0.59 31.24
CA ILE A 397 -9.96 -1.50 31.07
C ILE A 397 -10.49 -2.94 31.07
N ASN A 398 -10.28 -3.63 29.97
CA ASN A 398 -10.62 -5.04 29.78
C ASN A 398 -9.37 -5.81 29.36
N GLU A 399 -9.36 -7.13 29.54
CA GLU A 399 -8.33 -7.97 28.98
C GLU A 399 -8.64 -8.28 27.51
N ASP A 400 -7.64 -8.15 26.63
CA ASP A 400 -7.73 -8.53 25.21
C ASP A 400 -6.42 -9.15 24.72
N GLU A 401 -6.46 -9.93 23.63
CA GLU A 401 -5.29 -10.61 23.07
C GLU A 401 -4.59 -9.72 22.02
N LEU A 402 -3.36 -9.29 22.31
CA LEU A 402 -2.57 -8.41 21.43
C LEU A 402 -1.29 -9.07 20.91
N GLY A 403 -0.88 -8.70 19.70
CA GLY A 403 0.38 -9.17 19.12
C GLY A 403 0.37 -10.66 18.75
N VAL A 404 -0.79 -11.19 18.34
CA VAL A 404 -0.95 -12.58 17.90
C VAL A 404 -1.51 -12.61 16.49
N THR A 405 -0.88 -13.40 15.62
CA THR A 405 -1.33 -13.64 14.26
C THR A 405 -1.75 -15.09 14.10
N TYR A 406 -2.88 -15.31 13.41
CA TYR A 406 -3.45 -16.62 13.15
C TYR A 406 -3.55 -16.87 11.65
N ASP A 407 -2.84 -17.89 11.16
CA ASP A 407 -3.04 -18.40 9.80
C ASP A 407 -3.70 -19.78 9.86
N VAL A 408 -4.80 -19.95 9.15
CA VAL A 408 -5.56 -21.21 9.14
C VAL A 408 -5.67 -21.73 7.71
N TYR A 409 -5.14 -22.93 7.49
CA TYR A 409 -5.19 -23.64 6.23
C TYR A 409 -6.10 -24.86 6.37
N ALA A 410 -7.11 -24.97 5.50
CA ALA A 410 -7.99 -26.12 5.43
C ALA A 410 -7.80 -26.82 4.07
N ASP A 411 -7.35 -28.07 4.10
CA ASP A 411 -7.25 -28.92 2.90
C ASP A 411 -8.36 -29.98 2.93
N TYR A 412 -9.14 -30.03 1.85
CA TYR A 412 -10.22 -30.98 1.66
C TYR A 412 -9.92 -31.81 0.41
N ARG A 413 -9.74 -33.12 0.59
CA ARG A 413 -9.50 -34.05 -0.53
C ARG A 413 -10.60 -35.07 -0.60
N LYS A 414 -11.15 -35.31 -1.78
CA LYS A 414 -12.12 -36.38 -2.03
C LYS A 414 -11.71 -37.16 -3.27
N ASN A 415 -11.62 -38.48 -3.15
CA ASN A 415 -11.37 -39.38 -4.25
C ASN A 415 -12.50 -40.41 -4.35
N ASN A 416 -13.04 -40.56 -5.57
CA ASN A 416 -14.08 -41.52 -5.87
C ASN A 416 -13.51 -42.53 -6.85
N THR A 417 -13.53 -43.80 -6.48
CA THR A 417 -13.15 -44.91 -7.36
C THR A 417 -14.38 -45.74 -7.66
N TYR A 418 -14.62 -45.97 -8.95
CA TYR A 418 -15.68 -46.84 -9.43
C TYR A 418 -15.07 -47.98 -10.22
N ASN A 419 -15.26 -49.19 -9.72
CA ASN A 419 -14.80 -50.40 -10.37
C ASN A 419 -16.01 -51.23 -10.80
N LEU A 420 -16.18 -51.43 -12.11
CA LEU A 420 -17.17 -52.33 -12.68
C LEU A 420 -16.44 -53.48 -13.36
N GLY A 421 -16.61 -54.68 -12.83
CA GLY A 421 -16.02 -55.91 -13.33
C GLY A 421 -17.02 -57.04 -13.40
N GLY A 422 -16.61 -58.15 -14.01
CA GLY A 422 -17.38 -59.39 -14.03
C GLY A 422 -16.50 -60.53 -13.56
N ASN A 423 -16.96 -61.26 -12.55
CA ASN A 423 -16.30 -62.48 -12.09
C ASN A 423 -17.15 -63.69 -12.49
N VAL A 424 -16.52 -64.82 -12.77
CA VAL A 424 -17.24 -66.11 -12.90
C VAL A 424 -17.03 -66.87 -11.60
N LYS A 425 -18.05 -66.91 -10.74
CA LYS A 425 -18.00 -67.77 -9.54
C LYS A 425 -18.35 -69.21 -9.94
N LEU A 426 -17.44 -70.14 -9.66
CA LEU A 426 -17.71 -71.57 -9.72
C LEU A 426 -18.27 -72.00 -8.37
N GLY A 427 -19.60 -71.92 -8.23
CA GLY A 427 -20.29 -72.35 -7.01
C GLY A 427 -20.44 -73.87 -6.97
N VAL A 428 -20.00 -74.51 -5.89
CA VAL A 428 -20.34 -75.91 -5.57
C VAL A 428 -21.28 -75.90 -4.37
N ASP A 429 -22.51 -75.40 -4.57
CA ASP A 429 -23.52 -75.38 -3.50
C ASP A 429 -24.33 -76.67 -3.47
N GLY A 430 -24.07 -77.48 -2.44
CA GLY A 430 -24.71 -78.77 -2.22
C GLY A 430 -26.08 -78.63 -1.56
N THR A 431 -27.15 -78.58 -2.37
CA THR A 431 -28.45 -79.10 -1.91
C THR A 431 -28.58 -80.54 -2.39
N GLY A 432 -28.71 -81.46 -1.43
CA GLY A 432 -28.52 -82.90 -1.60
C GLY A 432 -28.99 -83.52 -2.92
N VAL A 433 -28.08 -84.30 -3.51
CA VAL A 433 -28.25 -85.42 -4.45
C VAL A 433 -28.00 -85.15 -5.96
N VAL A 434 -27.74 -83.93 -6.44
CA VAL A 434 -27.18 -83.74 -7.81
C VAL A 434 -26.13 -82.63 -7.83
N PHE A 435 -24.87 -83.00 -8.12
CA PHE A 435 -23.76 -82.07 -8.37
C PHE A 435 -23.83 -81.59 -9.81
N SER A 436 -24.18 -80.32 -10.03
CA SER A 436 -23.98 -79.66 -11.33
C SER A 436 -23.00 -78.51 -11.11
N PRO A 437 -21.81 -78.50 -11.74
CA PRO A 437 -20.98 -77.30 -11.77
C PRO A 437 -21.73 -76.27 -12.61
N SER A 438 -22.28 -75.26 -11.95
CA SER A 438 -22.92 -74.15 -12.63
C SER A 438 -22.06 -72.90 -12.45
N ALA A 439 -21.53 -72.43 -13.58
CA ALA A 439 -20.85 -71.16 -13.68
C ALA A 439 -21.92 -70.09 -13.90
N TYR A 440 -22.02 -69.14 -12.97
CA TYR A 440 -22.87 -67.98 -13.15
C TYR A 440 -22.00 -66.73 -13.23
N PRO A 441 -22.21 -65.87 -14.25
CA PRO A 441 -21.54 -64.58 -14.31
C PRO A 441 -22.07 -63.71 -13.17
N GLN A 442 -21.17 -63.19 -12.36
CA GLN A 442 -21.49 -62.26 -11.28
C GLN A 442 -20.98 -60.88 -11.68
N ILE A 443 -21.85 -59.88 -11.58
CA ILE A 443 -21.46 -58.48 -11.78
C ILE A 443 -20.85 -57.99 -10.47
N VAL A 444 -19.66 -57.40 -10.54
CA VAL A 444 -19.00 -56.76 -9.40
C VAL A 444 -18.98 -55.26 -9.64
N ALA A 445 -19.61 -54.50 -8.75
CA ALA A 445 -19.64 -53.04 -8.81
C ALA A 445 -19.21 -52.48 -7.45
N ASN A 446 -17.99 -51.99 -7.35
CA ASN A 446 -17.45 -51.43 -6.12
C ASN A 446 -17.38 -49.90 -6.25
N TYR A 447 -18.06 -49.23 -5.32
CA TYR A 447 -18.01 -47.79 -5.17
C TYR A 447 -17.22 -47.46 -3.92
N SER A 448 -16.02 -46.90 -4.07
CA SER A 448 -15.22 -46.46 -2.92
C SER A 448 -15.07 -44.94 -2.97
N THR A 449 -15.48 -44.28 -1.89
CA THR A 449 -15.30 -42.85 -1.68
C THR A 449 -14.39 -42.65 -0.47
N SER A 450 -13.27 -41.96 -0.68
CA SER A 450 -12.39 -41.51 0.39
C SER A 450 -12.43 -39.98 0.50
N ALA A 451 -12.62 -39.46 1.70
CA ALA A 451 -12.65 -38.03 1.98
C ALA A 451 -11.74 -37.69 3.17
N PHE A 452 -10.90 -36.68 3.03
CA PHE A 452 -9.96 -36.25 4.06
C PHE A 452 -10.12 -34.75 4.29
N THR A 453 -10.06 -34.34 5.55
CA THR A 453 -10.04 -32.94 5.94
C THR A 453 -8.91 -32.70 6.93
N VAL A 454 -7.97 -31.83 6.57
CA VAL A 454 -6.87 -31.43 7.44
C VAL A 454 -6.97 -29.94 7.71
N LEU A 455 -6.98 -29.57 8.99
CA LEU A 455 -6.95 -28.17 9.42
C LEU A 455 -5.58 -27.89 10.05
N THR A 456 -4.83 -26.93 9.52
CA THR A 456 -3.56 -26.48 10.10
C THR A 456 -3.72 -25.05 10.58
N LYS A 457 -3.53 -24.82 11.89
CA LYS A 457 -3.52 -23.49 12.52
C LYS A 457 -2.07 -23.13 12.87
N ASN A 458 -1.51 -22.14 12.21
CA ASN A 458 -0.25 -21.52 12.60
C ASN A 458 -0.54 -20.30 13.48
N VAL A 459 0.05 -20.26 14.67
CA VAL A 459 -0.07 -19.18 15.64
C VAL A 459 1.29 -18.54 15.78
N GLN A 460 1.39 -17.24 15.55
CA GLN A 460 2.62 -16.48 15.80
C GLN A 460 2.36 -15.48 16.92
N ARG A 461 3.10 -15.59 18.02
CA ARG A 461 2.98 -14.69 19.17
C ARG A 461 4.16 -13.75 19.30
N ASN A 462 3.89 -12.48 19.59
CA ASN A 462 4.93 -11.47 19.80
C ASN A 462 5.10 -11.15 21.29
N GLY A 463 6.34 -11.09 21.77
CA GLY A 463 6.67 -10.75 23.14
C GLY A 463 6.44 -9.27 23.44
N ILE A 464 5.47 -8.98 24.30
CA ILE A 464 5.11 -7.63 24.78
C ILE A 464 5.87 -7.32 26.07
N ILE A 465 6.55 -6.17 26.12
CA ILE A 465 7.28 -5.72 27.31
C ILE A 465 6.28 -5.26 28.38
N LYS A 466 6.39 -5.84 29.56
CA LYS A 466 5.63 -5.50 30.76
C LYS A 466 6.33 -4.41 31.57
N SER A 467 7.63 -4.60 31.86
CA SER A 467 8.41 -3.62 32.62
C SER A 467 9.89 -3.60 32.21
N VAL A 468 10.53 -2.45 32.40
CA VAL A 468 11.98 -2.27 32.26
C VAL A 468 12.50 -1.70 33.58
N THR A 469 13.40 -2.42 34.22
CA THR A 469 14.02 -1.99 35.48
C THR A 469 15.49 -1.69 35.23
N THR A 470 15.91 -0.45 35.46
CA THR A 470 17.32 -0.03 35.40
C THR A 470 17.82 0.29 36.79
N THR A 471 18.87 -0.39 37.23
CA THR A 471 19.56 -0.14 38.49
C THR A 471 20.93 0.46 38.21
N THR A 472 21.15 1.74 38.55
CA THR A 472 22.43 2.44 38.36
C THR A 472 23.01 2.85 39.70
N ASN A 473 24.25 2.44 39.99
CA ASN A 473 24.96 2.73 41.25
C ASN A 473 24.13 2.44 42.53
N GLY A 474 23.26 1.42 42.47
CA GLY A 474 22.37 1.05 43.58
C GLY A 474 21.01 1.77 43.60
N SER A 475 20.78 2.78 42.75
CA SER A 475 19.47 3.42 42.55
C SER A 475 18.66 2.65 41.52
N LYS A 476 17.40 2.32 41.81
CA LYS A 476 16.53 1.52 40.94
C LYS A 476 15.42 2.38 40.36
N VAL A 477 15.29 2.39 39.04
CA VAL A 477 14.23 3.06 38.29
C VAL A 477 13.48 2.01 37.47
N THR A 478 12.19 1.84 37.73
CA THR A 478 11.32 0.93 36.98
C THR A 478 10.31 1.70 36.15
N SER A 479 10.16 1.32 34.88
CA SER A 479 9.09 1.76 33.97
C SER A 479 8.21 0.56 33.62
N SER A 480 6.91 0.63 33.84
CA SER A 480 5.96 -0.46 33.60
C SER A 480 4.79 -0.03 32.73
N ASN A 481 4.43 -0.85 31.74
CA ASN A 481 3.26 -0.63 30.90
C ASN A 481 2.02 -1.21 31.60
N LEU A 482 1.03 -0.38 31.90
CA LEU A 482 -0.16 -0.79 32.67
C LEU A 482 -1.39 -1.06 31.80
N ALA A 483 -1.57 -0.33 30.70
CA ALA A 483 -2.68 -0.54 29.78
C ALA A 483 -2.29 -0.16 28.36
N PHE A 484 -2.80 -0.91 27.39
CA PHE A 484 -2.52 -0.74 25.97
C PHE A 484 -3.75 -0.28 25.21
N ASP A 485 -3.54 0.20 24.00
CA ASP A 485 -4.58 0.37 22.99
C ASP A 485 -4.85 -0.98 22.31
N GLY A 486 -6.12 -1.37 22.28
CA GLY A 486 -6.55 -2.66 21.72
C GLY A 486 -6.33 -2.79 20.22
N SER A 487 -6.16 -1.68 19.51
CA SER A 487 -6.11 -1.68 18.05
C SER A 487 -4.69 -1.61 17.48
N ASN A 488 -3.75 -0.89 18.10
CA ASN A 488 -2.33 -0.82 17.66
C ASN A 488 -1.32 -1.42 18.66
N GLY A 489 -1.74 -1.76 19.90
CA GLY A 489 -0.83 -2.25 20.93
C GLY A 489 0.13 -1.21 21.54
N MET A 490 -0.10 0.08 21.34
CA MET A 490 0.65 1.15 22.00
C MET A 490 0.30 1.21 23.49
N ALA A 491 1.29 1.44 24.35
CA ALA A 491 1.04 1.65 25.77
C ALA A 491 0.41 3.04 26.00
N LEU A 492 -0.82 3.05 26.53
CA LEU A 492 -1.57 4.27 26.82
C LEU A 492 -1.39 4.74 28.26
N ILE A 493 -1.14 3.81 29.20
CA ILE A 493 -0.86 4.11 30.60
C ILE A 493 0.48 3.50 30.97
N VAL A 494 1.44 4.34 31.34
CA VAL A 494 2.80 3.93 31.72
C VAL A 494 3.10 4.43 33.12
N GLU A 495 3.47 3.52 34.02
CA GLU A 495 4.03 3.83 35.34
C GLU A 495 5.53 4.05 35.19
N GLN A 496 6.05 5.13 35.76
CA GLN A 496 7.47 5.43 35.82
C GLN A 496 7.86 5.81 37.25
N GLN A 497 9.08 5.46 37.63
CA GLN A 497 9.66 5.80 38.93
C GLN A 497 10.67 6.94 38.77
N ASN A 498 10.65 7.92 39.66
CA ASN A 498 11.63 9.01 39.67
C ASN A 498 12.85 8.69 40.58
N GLU A 499 13.79 9.63 40.68
CA GLU A 499 15.01 9.50 41.49
C GLU A 499 14.77 9.46 43.01
N PHE A 500 13.54 9.75 43.46
CA PHE A 500 13.14 9.75 44.86
C PHE A 500 12.37 8.48 45.27
N ASP A 501 12.28 7.48 44.40
CA ASP A 501 11.43 6.29 44.53
C ASP A 501 9.92 6.57 44.54
N ASP A 502 9.50 7.77 44.11
CA ASP A 502 8.08 8.05 43.87
C ASP A 502 7.67 7.59 42.48
N LYS A 503 6.41 7.15 42.38
CA LYS A 503 5.79 6.75 41.12
C LYS A 503 5.05 7.92 40.50
N TYR A 504 5.06 7.98 39.18
CA TYR A 504 4.19 8.82 38.38
C TYR A 504 3.68 8.04 37.18
N TYR A 505 2.54 8.46 36.67
CA TYR A 505 1.80 7.78 35.61
C TYR A 505 1.62 8.74 34.45
N SER A 506 2.01 8.31 33.26
CA SER A 506 1.74 9.01 32.01
C SER A 506 0.53 8.36 31.35
N VAL A 507 -0.51 9.16 31.09
CA VAL A 507 -1.73 8.75 30.41
C VAL A 507 -1.81 9.47 29.07
N THR A 508 -1.90 8.71 27.99
CA THR A 508 -2.09 9.21 26.63
C THR A 508 -3.44 8.73 26.12
N ILE A 509 -4.32 9.67 25.74
CA ILE A 509 -5.56 9.34 25.03
C ILE A 509 -5.33 9.54 23.53
N PRO A 510 -5.50 8.47 22.72
CA PRO A 510 -5.26 8.55 21.30
C PRO A 510 -6.39 9.28 20.57
N THR A 511 -6.08 9.92 19.44
CA THR A 511 -7.05 10.70 18.66
C THR A 511 -8.19 9.87 18.11
N HIS A 512 -7.94 8.62 17.72
CA HIS A 512 -8.95 7.74 17.12
C HIS A 512 -10.04 7.26 18.10
N PHE A 513 -9.91 7.58 19.39
CA PHE A 513 -11.01 7.42 20.36
C PHE A 513 -12.05 8.53 20.22
N ILE A 514 -11.64 9.71 19.75
CA ILE A 514 -12.47 10.91 19.60
C ILE A 514 -12.92 11.09 18.14
N TYR A 515 -12.00 10.90 17.20
CA TYR A 515 -12.23 11.08 15.76
C TYR A 515 -12.13 9.73 15.03
N ASP A 516 -13.23 9.18 14.54
CA ASP A 516 -13.25 7.87 13.90
C ASP A 516 -12.43 7.83 12.59
N GLU A 517 -12.34 8.98 11.91
CA GLU A 517 -11.55 9.25 10.70
C GLU A 517 -10.04 9.13 10.93
N LEU A 518 -9.56 9.35 12.16
CA LEU A 518 -8.15 9.19 12.50
C LEU A 518 -7.75 7.74 12.82
N GLY A 519 -8.73 6.82 12.81
CA GLY A 519 -8.53 5.40 13.06
C GLY A 519 -7.90 4.62 11.89
N TYR A 520 -8.00 3.30 11.97
CA TYR A 520 -7.39 2.37 11.02
C TYR A 520 -8.24 2.18 9.77
N ALA A 521 -7.64 2.37 8.60
CA ALA A 521 -8.24 2.06 7.31
C ALA A 521 -8.66 0.59 7.21
N SER A 522 -7.89 -0.33 7.81
CA SER A 522 -8.19 -1.78 7.80
C SER A 522 -9.51 -2.14 8.46
N SER A 523 -10.07 -1.29 9.33
CA SER A 523 -11.30 -1.58 10.07
C SER A 523 -12.55 -1.61 9.20
N ASN A 524 -12.62 -0.79 8.14
CA ASN A 524 -13.76 -0.71 7.22
C ASN A 524 -13.39 -0.97 5.75
N GLN A 525 -12.10 -1.14 5.43
CA GLN A 525 -11.65 -1.47 4.08
C GLN A 525 -12.33 -2.75 3.58
N GLY A 526 -12.98 -2.67 2.42
CA GLY A 526 -13.71 -3.81 1.84
C GLY A 526 -15.07 -4.10 2.49
N TYR A 527 -15.54 -3.26 3.43
CA TYR A 527 -16.90 -3.32 3.96
C TYR A 527 -17.91 -3.28 2.81
N LYS A 528 -18.97 -4.08 2.92
CA LYS A 528 -20.01 -4.21 1.91
C LYS A 528 -21.36 -3.91 2.51
N PHE A 529 -22.14 -3.10 1.81
CA PHE A 529 -23.53 -2.79 2.14
C PHE A 529 -24.41 -3.10 0.94
N LYS A 530 -25.71 -3.31 1.18
CA LYS A 530 -26.64 -3.65 0.09
C LYS A 530 -28.03 -3.04 0.25
N HIS A 531 -28.65 -2.77 -0.90
CA HIS A 531 -30.06 -2.45 -1.02
C HIS A 531 -30.74 -3.45 -1.96
N ASP A 532 -31.68 -4.26 -1.47
CA ASP A 532 -32.37 -5.30 -2.26
C ASP A 532 -33.90 -5.39 -1.97
N GLY A 533 -34.46 -4.36 -1.33
CA GLY A 533 -35.85 -4.31 -0.88
C GLY A 533 -36.13 -5.04 0.43
N THR A 534 -35.29 -6.00 0.84
CA THR A 534 -35.35 -6.64 2.17
C THR A 534 -34.33 -6.04 3.14
N HIS A 535 -33.18 -5.63 2.61
CA HIS A 535 -32.15 -4.88 3.32
C HIS A 535 -32.10 -3.48 2.71
N THR A 536 -32.25 -2.45 3.55
CA THR A 536 -32.37 -1.05 3.13
C THR A 536 -31.37 -0.17 3.87
N GLU A 537 -30.09 -0.38 3.58
CA GLU A 537 -28.98 0.42 4.15
C GLU A 537 -28.73 1.74 3.41
N LEU A 538 -29.55 2.03 2.39
CA LEU A 538 -29.49 3.23 1.56
C LEU A 538 -30.91 3.70 1.24
N ASP A 539 -31.18 4.99 1.40
CA ASP A 539 -32.37 5.67 0.89
C ASP A 539 -32.14 6.07 -0.58
N LEU A 540 -32.92 5.48 -1.49
CA LEU A 540 -32.76 5.70 -2.93
C LEU A 540 -33.17 7.10 -3.38
N ALA A 541 -34.02 7.81 -2.61
CA ALA A 541 -34.51 9.13 -3.01
C ALA A 541 -33.54 10.25 -2.68
N SER A 542 -32.75 10.08 -1.62
CA SER A 542 -31.84 11.10 -1.09
C SER A 542 -30.37 10.68 -1.13
N SER A 543 -30.08 9.43 -1.48
CA SER A 543 -28.74 8.82 -1.43
C SER A 543 -28.13 8.81 -0.04
N LYS A 544 -28.99 8.89 0.99
CA LYS A 544 -28.60 8.85 2.41
C LYS A 544 -28.32 7.42 2.87
N LEU A 545 -27.20 7.21 3.54
CA LEU A 545 -26.87 5.96 4.21
C LEU A 545 -27.70 5.78 5.48
N LEU A 546 -28.16 4.55 5.72
CA LEU A 546 -29.04 4.18 6.84
C LEU A 546 -28.44 3.03 7.65
N TYR A 547 -28.87 2.91 8.91
CA TYR A 547 -28.55 1.78 9.80
C TYR A 547 -27.05 1.48 9.93
N ASP A 548 -26.64 0.23 9.72
CA ASP A 548 -25.26 -0.24 9.87
C ASP A 548 -24.30 0.46 8.90
N ALA A 549 -24.73 0.72 7.66
CA ALA A 549 -23.90 1.45 6.69
C ALA A 549 -23.63 2.89 7.14
N ALA A 550 -24.57 3.55 7.83
CA ALA A 550 -24.34 4.88 8.40
C ALA A 550 -23.38 4.85 9.61
N ARG A 551 -23.31 3.73 10.34
CA ARG A 551 -22.41 3.53 11.48
C ARG A 551 -20.99 3.19 11.02
N ASP A 552 -20.86 2.24 10.10
CA ASP A 552 -19.57 1.59 9.80
C ASP A 552 -18.79 2.30 8.66
N LEU A 553 -19.48 3.05 7.80
CA LEU A 553 -18.83 3.92 6.81
C LEU A 553 -18.43 5.25 7.45
N VAL A 554 -17.32 5.81 7.03
CA VAL A 554 -16.73 7.04 7.54
C VAL A 554 -16.67 8.09 6.43
N PRO A 555 -16.81 9.39 6.74
CA PRO A 555 -16.71 10.44 5.74
C PRO A 555 -15.39 10.36 4.95
N GLY A 556 -15.45 10.53 3.63
CA GLY A 556 -14.32 10.35 2.73
C GLY A 556 -14.09 8.91 2.25
N ASP A 557 -14.82 7.89 2.78
CA ASP A 557 -14.77 6.52 2.23
C ASP A 557 -15.14 6.53 0.74
N LYS A 558 -14.27 5.94 -0.09
CA LYS A 558 -14.50 5.72 -1.51
C LYS A 558 -15.13 4.36 -1.72
N VAL A 559 -16.32 4.35 -2.29
CA VAL A 559 -17.18 3.19 -2.46
C VAL A 559 -17.33 2.88 -3.94
N PHE A 560 -17.09 1.62 -4.30
CA PHE A 560 -17.47 1.08 -5.60
C PHE A 560 -18.90 0.53 -5.54
N LEU A 561 -19.77 1.03 -6.41
CA LEU A 561 -21.18 0.68 -6.48
C LEU A 561 -21.45 -0.18 -7.72
N SER A 562 -22.18 -1.27 -7.51
CA SER A 562 -22.86 -2.03 -8.57
C SER A 562 -24.35 -1.77 -8.47
N ILE A 563 -24.94 -1.18 -9.51
CA ILE A 563 -26.35 -0.77 -9.56
C ILE A 563 -27.05 -1.61 -10.63
N THR A 564 -28.13 -2.30 -10.26
CA THR A 564 -28.91 -3.14 -11.16
C THR A 564 -30.38 -2.70 -11.18
N GLY A 565 -30.85 -2.30 -12.35
CA GLY A 565 -32.27 -2.01 -12.62
C GLY A 565 -33.05 -3.26 -13.04
N ALA A 566 -34.38 -3.15 -13.07
CA ALA A 566 -35.24 -4.27 -13.47
C ALA A 566 -34.95 -4.70 -14.92
N GLY A 567 -34.37 -5.90 -15.11
CA GLY A 567 -34.12 -6.48 -16.44
C GLY A 567 -32.93 -5.91 -17.21
N LEU A 568 -32.04 -5.16 -16.54
CA LEU A 568 -30.87 -4.52 -17.15
C LEU A 568 -29.56 -5.14 -16.64
N SER A 569 -28.49 -5.02 -17.44
CA SER A 569 -27.12 -5.35 -17.01
C SER A 569 -26.66 -4.40 -15.89
N PRO A 570 -25.85 -4.88 -14.92
CA PRO A 570 -25.34 -4.03 -13.84
C PRO A 570 -24.47 -2.90 -14.39
N SER A 571 -24.72 -1.67 -13.94
CA SER A 571 -23.83 -0.53 -14.13
C SER A 571 -22.89 -0.39 -12.93
N TYR A 572 -21.70 0.12 -13.18
CA TYR A 572 -20.68 0.31 -12.15
C TYR A 572 -20.34 1.80 -12.06
N THR A 573 -20.28 2.31 -10.84
CA THR A 573 -19.86 3.69 -10.58
C THR A 573 -19.06 3.78 -9.29
N THR A 574 -18.32 4.87 -9.12
CA THR A 574 -17.58 5.17 -7.88
C THR A 574 -18.25 6.34 -7.18
N ALA A 575 -18.36 6.23 -5.85
CA ALA A 575 -18.98 7.19 -4.98
C ALA A 575 -18.08 7.52 -3.79
N TRP A 576 -18.34 8.63 -3.12
CA TRP A 576 -17.71 9.01 -1.87
C TRP A 576 -18.77 9.20 -0.79
N VAL A 577 -18.41 8.87 0.44
CA VAL A 577 -19.26 9.12 1.61
C VAL A 577 -19.09 10.58 2.05
N TYR A 578 -20.14 11.36 1.91
CA TYR A 578 -20.21 12.76 2.29
C TYR A 578 -20.98 12.94 3.60
N GLN A 579 -20.39 13.64 4.56
CA GLN A 579 -21.04 14.02 5.81
C GLN A 579 -21.72 15.39 5.68
N LYS A 580 -23.06 15.39 5.82
CA LYS A 580 -23.84 16.62 5.90
C LYS A 580 -23.75 17.21 7.31
N GLU A 581 -23.44 18.50 7.42
CA GLU A 581 -23.28 19.22 8.68
C GLU A 581 -23.95 20.60 8.65
N THR A 582 -24.76 20.89 9.66
CA THR A 582 -25.39 22.20 9.87
C THR A 582 -25.00 22.73 11.24
N ALA A 583 -24.44 23.93 11.31
CA ALA A 583 -23.93 24.54 12.54
C ALA A 583 -22.94 23.63 13.31
N GLY A 584 -22.06 22.92 12.59
CA GLY A 584 -21.12 21.96 13.17
C GLY A 584 -21.73 20.66 13.71
N VAL A 585 -23.01 20.38 13.43
CA VAL A 585 -23.70 19.15 13.86
C VAL A 585 -23.91 18.22 12.67
N ALA A 586 -23.43 16.97 12.79
CA ALA A 586 -23.59 15.93 11.79
C ALA A 586 -25.08 15.48 11.64
N GLU A 587 -25.68 15.70 10.47
CA GLU A 587 -27.09 15.34 10.17
C GLU A 587 -27.25 13.97 9.48
N GLY A 588 -26.20 13.48 8.83
CA GLY A 588 -26.17 12.17 8.19
C GLY A 588 -25.13 12.04 7.08
N LYS A 589 -24.91 10.80 6.64
CA LYS A 589 -23.95 10.45 5.59
C LYS A 589 -24.68 10.17 4.27
N TYR A 590 -24.14 10.64 3.17
CA TYR A 590 -24.72 10.59 1.82
C TYR A 590 -23.69 10.07 0.83
N LEU A 591 -24.14 9.47 -0.27
CA LEU A 591 -23.25 9.08 -1.38
C LEU A 591 -23.25 10.14 -2.46
N VAL A 592 -22.06 10.67 -2.76
CA VAL A 592 -21.84 11.68 -3.80
C VAL A 592 -20.87 11.19 -4.86
N ASP A 593 -20.96 11.73 -6.06
CA ASP A 593 -20.01 11.48 -7.15
C ASP A 593 -18.71 12.31 -7.01
N ALA A 594 -17.86 12.28 -8.03
CA ALA A 594 -16.61 13.05 -8.06
C ALA A 594 -16.83 14.58 -8.12
N TYR A 595 -18.01 15.01 -8.56
CA TYR A 595 -18.41 16.43 -8.67
C TYR A 595 -19.21 16.89 -7.45
N GLY A 596 -19.38 16.01 -6.46
CA GLY A 596 -20.08 16.32 -5.22
C GLY A 596 -21.59 16.16 -5.30
N PHE A 597 -22.18 15.79 -6.44
CA PHE A 597 -23.63 15.61 -6.57
C PHE A 597 -24.08 14.27 -5.97
N PRO A 598 -25.28 14.20 -5.34
CA PRO A 598 -25.85 12.92 -4.92
C PRO A 598 -26.04 11.99 -6.13
N ILE A 599 -25.72 10.70 -5.96
CA ILE A 599 -25.91 9.71 -7.02
C ILE A 599 -27.40 9.45 -7.24
N ASP A 600 -27.88 9.50 -8.49
CA ASP A 600 -29.26 9.15 -8.81
C ASP A 600 -29.46 7.63 -8.84
N PHE A 601 -30.31 7.12 -7.96
CA PHE A 601 -30.70 5.70 -7.88
C PHE A 601 -32.10 5.42 -8.46
N THR A 602 -32.69 6.36 -9.20
CA THR A 602 -34.03 6.20 -9.78
C THR A 602 -34.11 4.96 -10.66
N GLY A 603 -35.01 4.04 -10.33
CA GLY A 603 -35.22 2.78 -11.06
C GLY A 603 -34.27 1.63 -10.70
N ALA A 604 -33.37 1.82 -9.73
CA ALA A 604 -32.53 0.75 -9.20
C ALA A 604 -33.36 -0.26 -8.38
N THR A 605 -33.04 -1.55 -8.53
CA THR A 605 -33.69 -2.65 -7.78
C THR A 605 -32.72 -3.39 -6.85
N LEU A 606 -31.44 -3.42 -7.20
CA LEU A 606 -30.37 -3.97 -6.37
C LEU A 606 -29.17 -3.03 -6.42
N ILE A 607 -28.63 -2.70 -5.25
CA ILE A 607 -27.37 -1.95 -5.11
C ILE A 607 -26.46 -2.74 -4.20
N ILE A 608 -25.21 -2.92 -4.61
CA ILE A 608 -24.15 -3.48 -3.79
C ILE A 608 -23.01 -2.47 -3.76
N GLY A 609 -22.73 -1.93 -2.58
CA GLY A 609 -21.59 -1.07 -2.33
C GLY A 609 -20.45 -1.83 -1.68
N ARG A 610 -19.22 -1.51 -2.07
CA ARG A 610 -17.99 -1.98 -1.41
C ARG A 610 -17.02 -0.83 -1.23
N VAL A 611 -16.50 -0.65 -0.02
CA VAL A 611 -15.39 0.29 0.22
C VAL A 611 -14.14 -0.21 -0.49
N ILE A 612 -13.63 0.61 -1.42
CA ILE A 612 -12.37 0.35 -2.15
C ILE A 612 -11.20 1.14 -1.57
N GLU A 613 -11.48 2.25 -0.90
CA GLU A 613 -10.49 3.06 -0.19
C GLU A 613 -11.18 3.69 1.03
N SER A 614 -10.61 3.46 2.21
CA SER A 614 -11.14 4.01 3.46
C SER A 614 -10.81 5.49 3.59
N GLY A 615 -11.76 6.28 4.09
CA GLY A 615 -11.57 7.66 4.51
C GLY A 615 -10.72 7.79 5.78
N LYS A 616 -10.46 6.68 6.50
CA LYS A 616 -9.64 6.68 7.70
C LYS A 616 -8.15 6.84 7.38
N LYS A 617 -7.45 7.72 8.11
CA LYS A 617 -6.09 8.16 7.77
C LYS A 617 -4.94 7.40 8.43
N ASN A 618 -5.21 6.33 9.21
CA ASN A 618 -4.20 5.55 9.93
C ASN A 618 -3.33 6.38 10.90
N MET A 619 -3.86 7.49 11.43
CA MET A 619 -3.16 8.35 12.39
C MET A 619 -3.47 7.94 13.84
N ALA A 620 -3.64 6.65 14.10
CA ALA A 620 -4.11 6.14 15.39
C ALA A 620 -3.12 6.37 16.54
N GLY A 621 -1.83 6.61 16.23
CA GLY A 621 -0.79 6.92 17.21
C GLY A 621 -0.71 8.40 17.62
N ALA A 622 -1.48 9.29 16.99
CA ALA A 622 -1.56 10.68 17.40
C ALA A 622 -2.28 10.80 18.76
N ALA A 623 -1.82 11.70 19.61
CA ALA A 623 -2.39 11.94 20.94
C ALA A 623 -3.37 13.13 20.90
N ALA A 624 -4.54 12.95 21.49
CA ALA A 624 -5.52 14.03 21.69
C ALA A 624 -5.42 14.64 23.10
N MET A 625 -4.98 13.86 24.09
CA MET A 625 -4.75 14.34 25.46
C MET A 625 -3.58 13.60 26.09
N GLN A 626 -2.74 14.33 26.82
CA GLN A 626 -1.64 13.78 27.62
C GLN A 626 -1.74 14.32 29.04
N VAL A 627 -1.65 13.42 30.02
CA VAL A 627 -1.75 13.76 31.45
C VAL A 627 -0.68 13.02 32.23
N ILE A 628 0.03 13.74 33.10
CA ILE A 628 0.99 13.16 34.04
C ILE A 628 0.43 13.29 35.45
N CYS A 629 0.33 12.19 36.19
CA CYS A 629 -0.24 12.17 37.54
C CYS A 629 0.59 11.33 38.53
N LYS A 630 0.45 11.60 39.83
CA LYS A 630 1.22 10.93 40.91
C LYS A 630 0.55 9.66 41.43
N GLU A 631 -0.78 9.62 41.42
CA GLU A 631 -1.57 8.46 41.85
C GLU A 631 -1.99 7.61 40.64
N ASN A 632 -2.18 6.30 40.86
CA ASN A 632 -2.60 5.38 39.82
C ASN A 632 -3.98 5.82 39.27
N PRO A 633 -4.10 6.13 37.96
CA PRO A 633 -5.34 6.61 37.38
C PRO A 633 -6.36 5.49 37.09
N ILE A 634 -6.00 4.22 37.31
CA ILE A 634 -6.88 3.05 37.15
C ILE A 634 -7.63 2.80 38.46
N VAL A 635 -8.96 2.84 38.40
CA VAL A 635 -9.83 2.63 39.57
C VAL A 635 -10.87 1.55 39.29
N THR A 636 -11.25 0.80 40.31
CA THR A 636 -12.35 -0.17 40.23
C THR A 636 -13.65 0.48 40.69
N ILE A 637 -14.63 0.61 39.79
CA ILE A 637 -15.96 1.17 40.07
C ILE A 637 -17.02 0.16 39.62
N GLU A 638 -17.95 -0.16 40.52
CA GLU A 638 -19.03 -1.14 40.27
C GLU A 638 -18.56 -2.52 39.76
N GLY A 639 -17.33 -2.91 40.10
CA GLY A 639 -16.74 -4.20 39.69
C GLY A 639 -16.01 -4.18 38.34
N HIS A 640 -15.85 -3.02 37.71
CA HIS A 640 -15.09 -2.83 36.47
C HIS A 640 -13.91 -1.89 36.68
N GLU A 641 -12.77 -2.18 36.06
CA GLU A 641 -11.64 -1.25 36.02
C GLU A 641 -11.86 -0.18 34.95
N GLN A 642 -11.59 1.07 35.30
CA GLN A 642 -11.72 2.20 34.37
C GLN A 642 -10.72 3.30 34.67
N LEU A 643 -10.44 4.12 33.66
CA LEU A 643 -9.62 5.31 33.78
C LEU A 643 -10.40 6.41 34.50
N GLN A 644 -9.87 6.92 35.60
CA GLN A 644 -10.42 8.09 36.30
C GLN A 644 -9.34 9.14 36.55
N LEU A 645 -9.48 10.28 35.88
CA LEU A 645 -8.61 11.44 36.05
C LEU A 645 -9.34 12.53 36.85
N SER A 646 -8.76 12.94 37.97
CA SER A 646 -9.28 14.03 38.80
C SER A 646 -8.15 14.74 39.53
N ALA A 647 -8.46 15.82 40.25
CA ALA A 647 -7.48 16.49 41.13
C ALA A 647 -6.85 15.53 42.16
N ASN A 648 -7.63 14.55 42.64
CA ASN A 648 -7.15 13.55 43.61
C ASN A 648 -6.13 12.58 43.00
N SER A 649 -6.03 12.50 41.67
CA SER A 649 -5.01 11.72 40.99
C SER A 649 -3.62 12.36 41.10
N GLY A 650 -3.50 13.58 41.64
CA GLY A 650 -2.23 14.29 41.82
C GLY A 650 -1.62 14.71 40.49
N ILE A 651 -2.34 15.52 39.70
CA ILE A 651 -1.91 15.93 38.36
C ILE A 651 -0.72 16.90 38.43
N ILE A 652 0.29 16.64 37.60
CA ILE A 652 1.54 17.41 37.49
C ILE A 652 1.52 18.32 36.26
N ASP A 653 1.16 17.74 35.11
CA ASP A 653 0.98 18.44 33.83
C ASP A 653 -0.16 17.81 33.03
N ALA A 654 -0.82 18.62 32.21
CA ALA A 654 -1.89 18.19 31.33
C ALA A 654 -1.96 19.09 30.09
N SER A 655 -1.97 18.45 28.92
CA SER A 655 -2.11 19.09 27.61
C SER A 655 -3.13 18.34 26.75
N ALA A 656 -3.74 19.06 25.81
CA ALA A 656 -4.66 18.49 24.85
C ALA A 656 -4.48 19.13 23.46
N THR A 657 -4.85 18.41 22.42
CA THR A 657 -4.78 18.88 21.04
C THR A 657 -6.07 18.51 20.31
N GLU A 658 -6.70 19.51 19.71
CA GLU A 658 -7.83 19.32 18.81
C GLU A 658 -7.34 19.17 17.39
N TYR A 659 -8.03 18.32 16.62
CA TYR A 659 -7.72 18.09 15.21
C TYR A 659 -8.91 18.53 14.34
N SER A 660 -8.62 18.85 13.08
CA SER A 660 -9.60 19.28 12.09
C SER A 660 -9.23 18.74 10.72
N ASP A 661 -10.23 18.52 9.87
CA ASP A 661 -10.07 18.08 8.48
C ASP A 661 -10.41 19.16 7.46
N ILE A 662 -10.88 20.33 7.91
CA ILE A 662 -11.34 21.43 7.06
C ILE A 662 -10.18 22.37 6.76
N TRP A 663 -9.73 22.41 5.51
CA TRP A 663 -8.60 23.23 5.03
C TRP A 663 -8.92 23.91 3.70
N ARG A 664 -8.01 24.79 3.25
CA ARG A 664 -8.19 25.61 2.05
C ARG A 664 -7.47 25.02 0.85
N ILE A 665 -7.92 25.42 -0.34
CA ILE A 665 -7.39 25.03 -1.65
C ILE A 665 -6.85 26.23 -2.41
N PHE A 666 -6.00 25.97 -3.40
CA PHE A 666 -5.60 26.99 -4.36
C PHE A 666 -6.73 27.12 -5.38
N CYS A 667 -7.48 28.22 -5.30
CA CYS A 667 -8.51 28.52 -6.29
C CYS A 667 -7.88 29.25 -7.48
N THR A 668 -8.47 29.09 -8.66
CA THR A 668 -8.06 29.74 -9.90
C THR A 668 -9.15 30.70 -10.35
N ASP A 669 -8.77 31.76 -11.07
CA ASP A 669 -9.74 32.65 -11.73
C ASP A 669 -10.30 31.95 -12.99
N ASP A 670 -11.62 31.73 -13.02
CA ASP A 670 -12.48 31.34 -14.14
C ASP A 670 -11.79 30.69 -15.37
N ILE A 671 -11.51 29.40 -15.30
CA ILE A 671 -11.36 28.58 -16.51
C ILE A 671 -12.74 28.06 -16.89
N GLU A 672 -13.43 28.72 -17.82
CA GLU A 672 -14.66 28.16 -18.38
C GLU A 672 -14.36 26.75 -18.95
N PRO A 673 -15.16 25.72 -18.61
CA PRO A 673 -14.97 24.39 -19.17
C PRO A 673 -15.11 24.46 -20.69
N ASP A 674 -14.17 23.88 -21.43
CA ASP A 674 -14.25 23.81 -22.89
C ASP A 674 -15.39 22.85 -23.29
N ILE A 675 -16.55 23.43 -23.62
CA ILE A 675 -17.72 22.72 -24.11
C ILE A 675 -17.61 22.66 -25.63
N SER A 676 -17.13 21.54 -26.15
CA SER A 676 -17.07 21.27 -27.59
C SER A 676 -18.22 20.34 -28.03
N CYS A 677 -18.78 20.59 -29.21
CA CYS A 677 -19.79 19.73 -29.83
C CYS A 677 -19.09 18.84 -30.86
N GLU A 678 -18.89 17.56 -30.54
CA GLU A 678 -18.29 16.59 -31.46
C GLU A 678 -19.38 15.87 -32.25
N CYS A 679 -19.23 15.84 -33.57
CA CYS A 679 -20.14 15.15 -34.49
C CYS A 679 -19.53 13.83 -34.96
N ASN A 680 -20.28 12.74 -34.85
CA ASN A 680 -19.93 11.42 -35.36
C ASN A 680 -19.80 11.39 -36.89
N ASP A 681 -19.23 10.29 -37.40
CA ASP A 681 -19.10 9.98 -38.83
C ASP A 681 -20.43 10.07 -39.61
N PHE A 682 -20.33 10.22 -40.94
CA PHE A 682 -21.49 10.35 -41.83
C PHE A 682 -22.46 9.18 -41.72
N VAL A 683 -23.76 9.48 -41.64
CA VAL A 683 -24.84 8.48 -41.69
C VAL A 683 -25.17 8.17 -43.16
N ASN A 684 -25.23 6.88 -43.54
CA ASN A 684 -25.59 6.49 -44.91
C ASN A 684 -27.07 6.79 -45.19
N PRO A 685 -27.41 7.66 -46.16
CA PRO A 685 -28.79 8.01 -46.43
C PRO A 685 -29.63 6.85 -47.01
N PRO A 686 -30.94 6.80 -46.72
CA PRO A 686 -31.86 5.92 -47.44
C PRO A 686 -31.94 6.28 -48.93
N ALA A 687 -31.89 5.29 -49.82
CA ALA A 687 -31.84 5.50 -51.28
C ALA A 687 -33.01 6.35 -51.85
N ASN A 688 -34.18 6.30 -51.23
CA ASN A 688 -35.35 7.08 -51.64
C ASN A 688 -35.19 8.60 -51.44
N ASP A 689 -34.45 9.02 -50.40
CA ASP A 689 -34.29 10.44 -50.08
C ASP A 689 -33.32 11.12 -51.07
N LEU A 690 -32.31 10.37 -51.52
CA LEU A 690 -31.40 10.80 -52.58
C LEU A 690 -32.06 10.88 -53.96
N ALA A 691 -32.94 9.94 -54.28
CA ALA A 691 -33.74 10.01 -55.51
C ALA A 691 -34.64 11.27 -55.55
N ASN A 692 -35.12 11.74 -54.40
CA ASN A 692 -35.91 12.97 -54.29
C ASN A 692 -35.05 14.23 -54.47
N ILE A 693 -33.81 14.24 -53.97
CA ILE A 693 -32.84 15.32 -54.20
C ILE A 693 -32.57 15.46 -55.71
N PHE A 694 -32.32 14.35 -56.42
CA PHE A 694 -32.10 14.36 -57.86
C PHE A 694 -33.31 14.87 -58.65
N LYS A 695 -34.54 14.46 -58.30
CA LYS A 695 -35.77 15.00 -58.91
C LYS A 695 -35.88 16.51 -58.73
N SER A 696 -35.55 17.01 -57.54
CA SER A 696 -35.62 18.44 -57.23
C SER A 696 -34.59 19.24 -58.04
N LEU A 697 -33.36 18.73 -58.19
CA LEU A 697 -32.28 19.32 -58.97
C LEU A 697 -32.65 19.51 -60.45
N ILE A 698 -33.32 18.52 -61.02
CA ILE A 698 -33.82 18.54 -62.41
C ILE A 698 -34.92 19.60 -62.58
N SER A 699 -35.74 19.82 -61.54
CA SER A 699 -36.86 20.77 -61.58
C SER A 699 -36.45 22.23 -61.38
N THR A 700 -35.44 22.52 -60.57
CA THR A 700 -35.04 23.89 -60.19
C THR A 700 -34.14 24.59 -61.23
N GLY A 701 -33.42 23.83 -62.06
CA GLY A 701 -32.55 24.37 -63.12
C GLY A 701 -33.25 24.76 -64.42
N ASN A 702 -34.58 24.63 -64.54
CA ASN A 702 -35.31 24.67 -65.83
C ASN A 702 -34.76 23.67 -66.87
N LEU A 703 -34.13 22.59 -66.40
CA LEU A 703 -33.46 21.62 -67.27
C LEU A 703 -34.45 20.67 -67.95
N VAL A 704 -35.69 20.55 -67.48
CA VAL A 704 -36.79 19.87 -68.20
C VAL A 704 -38.07 20.68 -67.99
N THR A 705 -38.88 20.83 -69.04
CA THR A 705 -40.11 21.64 -68.99
C THR A 705 -41.26 21.01 -68.20
N ASP A 706 -41.20 19.70 -67.92
CA ASP A 706 -42.14 18.97 -67.06
C ASP A 706 -41.39 17.88 -66.25
N PRO A 707 -41.18 18.07 -64.94
CA PRO A 707 -40.47 17.11 -64.09
C PRO A 707 -41.21 15.78 -63.89
N THR A 708 -42.51 15.69 -64.27
CA THR A 708 -43.28 14.44 -64.14
C THR A 708 -42.97 13.40 -65.21
N GLN A 709 -42.18 13.76 -66.25
CA GLN A 709 -41.75 12.83 -67.29
C GLN A 709 -40.52 11.98 -66.91
N VAL A 710 -39.86 12.29 -65.79
CA VAL A 710 -38.77 11.47 -65.25
C VAL A 710 -39.36 10.35 -64.38
N LEU A 711 -39.54 9.17 -64.97
CA LEU A 711 -40.05 7.98 -64.28
C LEU A 711 -38.90 7.18 -63.66
N LEU A 712 -38.71 7.30 -62.35
CA LEU A 712 -37.80 6.45 -61.57
C LEU A 712 -38.53 5.16 -61.16
N TYR A 713 -37.98 4.00 -61.53
CA TYR A 713 -38.47 2.70 -61.08
C TYR A 713 -37.46 2.09 -60.11
N ASP A 714 -37.92 1.41 -59.05
CA ASP A 714 -37.05 0.60 -58.19
C ASP A 714 -36.96 -0.82 -58.74
N HIS A 715 -35.74 -1.31 -58.96
CA HIS A 715 -35.51 -2.71 -59.32
C HIS A 715 -34.38 -3.29 -58.49
N THR A 716 -34.68 -4.25 -57.62
CA THR A 716 -33.71 -4.96 -56.78
C THR A 716 -33.25 -6.25 -57.46
N TYR A 717 -31.95 -6.53 -57.51
CA TYR A 717 -31.40 -7.81 -57.99
C TYR A 717 -30.53 -8.48 -56.91
N ALA A 718 -30.45 -9.81 -56.96
CA ALA A 718 -29.98 -10.71 -55.91
C ALA A 718 -28.69 -10.28 -55.18
N GLY A 719 -28.84 -9.83 -53.91
CA GLY A 719 -27.80 -9.92 -52.88
C GLY A 719 -26.84 -8.74 -52.74
N ALA A 720 -27.05 -7.62 -53.43
CA ALA A 720 -26.35 -6.36 -53.21
C ALA A 720 -27.29 -5.17 -53.48
N ASP A 721 -27.27 -4.14 -52.62
CA ASP A 721 -28.17 -2.99 -52.66
C ASP A 721 -27.77 -1.99 -53.77
N TYR A 722 -27.97 -2.36 -55.03
CA TYR A 722 -27.86 -1.43 -56.17
C TYR A 722 -29.26 -0.98 -56.61
N TYR A 723 -29.47 0.34 -56.68
CA TYR A 723 -30.72 0.94 -57.16
C TYR A 723 -30.56 1.40 -58.62
N TYR A 724 -31.39 0.87 -59.51
CA TYR A 724 -31.39 1.21 -60.94
C TYR A 724 -32.43 2.29 -61.22
N HIS A 725 -32.05 3.38 -61.87
CA HIS A 725 -32.96 4.46 -62.25
C HIS A 725 -32.84 4.79 -63.74
N GLY A 726 -33.91 4.57 -64.51
CA GLY A 726 -33.94 4.87 -65.95
C GLY A 726 -34.23 6.35 -66.20
N CYS A 727 -33.44 7.03 -67.04
CA CYS A 727 -33.77 8.36 -67.54
C CYS A 727 -34.49 8.23 -68.90
N THR A 728 -35.52 9.04 -69.14
CA THR A 728 -36.20 9.06 -70.44
C THR A 728 -35.34 9.75 -71.51
N PRO A 729 -35.53 9.43 -72.80
CA PRO A 729 -34.82 10.11 -73.90
C PRO A 729 -34.99 11.63 -73.91
N GLU A 730 -36.14 12.16 -73.46
CA GLU A 730 -36.37 13.62 -73.38
C GLU A 730 -35.49 14.31 -72.33
N PHE A 731 -35.14 13.61 -71.24
CA PHE A 731 -34.19 14.13 -70.24
C PHE A 731 -32.81 14.36 -70.84
N LEU A 732 -32.36 13.44 -71.72
CA LEU A 732 -31.07 13.53 -72.39
C LEU A 732 -31.02 14.66 -73.43
N GLU A 733 -32.12 14.89 -74.16
CA GLU A 733 -32.20 16.00 -75.12
C GLU A 733 -32.04 17.38 -74.47
N ALA A 734 -32.47 17.54 -73.21
CA ALA A 734 -32.46 18.82 -72.54
C ALA A 734 -31.06 19.29 -72.10
N PHE A 735 -30.09 18.36 -72.02
CA PHE A 735 -28.67 18.67 -71.89
C PHE A 735 -27.95 18.75 -73.25
N GLY A 736 -28.69 18.71 -74.37
CA GLY A 736 -28.17 18.83 -75.73
C GLY A 736 -27.71 17.51 -76.34
N PHE A 737 -28.05 16.36 -75.76
CA PHE A 737 -27.65 15.05 -76.27
C PHE A 737 -28.70 14.48 -77.23
N SER A 738 -28.31 14.23 -78.48
CA SER A 738 -29.13 13.54 -79.49
C SER A 738 -28.64 12.10 -79.64
N MET A 739 -29.32 11.13 -79.03
CA MET A 739 -28.97 9.71 -79.17
C MET A 739 -30.20 8.80 -79.14
N ASP A 740 -30.27 7.86 -80.09
CA ASP A 740 -31.28 6.79 -80.11
C ASP A 740 -30.94 5.72 -79.04
N GLY A 741 -31.71 5.64 -77.95
CA GLY A 741 -31.65 4.55 -76.97
C GLY A 741 -32.09 4.92 -75.55
N VAL A 742 -32.57 3.93 -74.78
CA VAL A 742 -32.86 4.09 -73.34
C VAL A 742 -31.60 3.76 -72.55
N TYR A 743 -31.16 4.69 -71.72
CA TYR A 743 -30.00 4.52 -70.83
C TYR A 743 -30.49 4.36 -69.39
N ASN A 744 -29.91 3.39 -68.68
CA ASN A 744 -30.15 3.25 -67.24
C ASN A 744 -29.01 3.94 -66.49
N VAL A 745 -29.36 4.75 -65.51
CA VAL A 745 -28.42 5.35 -64.59
C VAL A 745 -28.48 4.56 -63.29
N VAL A 746 -27.36 4.00 -62.86
CA VAL A 746 -27.27 3.27 -61.58
C VAL A 746 -26.55 4.16 -60.60
N TRP A 747 -27.06 4.24 -59.39
CA TRP A 747 -26.38 4.94 -58.32
C TRP A 747 -26.02 3.97 -57.19
N SER A 748 -24.83 4.12 -56.62
CA SER A 748 -24.41 3.35 -55.44
C SER A 748 -23.66 4.25 -54.47
N SER A 749 -23.98 4.19 -53.18
CA SER A 749 -23.16 4.81 -52.14
C SER A 749 -22.36 3.77 -51.37
N GLU A 750 -21.13 4.11 -51.00
CA GLU A 750 -20.26 3.30 -50.14
C GLU A 750 -19.49 4.22 -49.19
N ILE A 751 -19.31 3.84 -47.93
CA ILE A 751 -18.48 4.60 -46.98
C ILE A 751 -17.07 4.03 -47.04
N VAL A 752 -16.08 4.87 -47.34
CA VAL A 752 -14.66 4.49 -47.44
C VAL A 752 -13.85 5.42 -46.56
N GLY A 753 -13.48 4.94 -45.36
CA GLY A 753 -12.88 5.79 -44.32
C GLY A 753 -13.90 6.81 -43.81
N ASP A 754 -13.49 8.09 -43.70
CA ASP A 754 -14.34 9.19 -43.22
C ASP A 754 -15.18 9.83 -44.35
N ASN A 755 -15.14 9.27 -45.56
CA ASN A 755 -15.78 9.80 -46.77
C ASN A 755 -17.00 8.96 -47.18
N LEU A 756 -18.08 9.66 -47.57
CA LEU A 756 -19.24 9.04 -48.23
C LEU A 756 -19.02 9.08 -49.75
N GLN A 757 -18.69 7.94 -50.36
CA GLN A 757 -18.54 7.83 -51.80
C GLN A 757 -19.89 7.54 -52.47
N CYS A 758 -20.15 8.18 -53.61
CA CYS A 758 -21.40 8.11 -54.35
C CYS A 758 -21.11 7.96 -55.84
N ASN A 759 -21.40 6.80 -56.42
CA ASN A 759 -21.10 6.49 -57.83
C ASN A 759 -22.35 6.61 -58.69
N LEU A 760 -22.26 7.31 -59.83
CA LEU A 760 -23.31 7.40 -60.85
C LEU A 760 -22.84 6.70 -62.14
N ILE A 761 -23.46 5.60 -62.49
CA ILE A 761 -23.01 4.67 -63.53
C ILE A 761 -24.00 4.69 -64.70
N TRP A 762 -23.53 4.95 -65.91
CA TRP A 762 -24.35 4.92 -67.11
C TRP A 762 -24.29 3.53 -67.76
N LEU A 763 -25.42 2.84 -67.86
CA LEU A 763 -25.51 1.52 -68.49
C LEU A 763 -26.15 1.62 -69.87
N ARG A 764 -25.33 1.37 -70.91
CA ARG A 764 -25.79 1.11 -72.27
C ARG A 764 -26.04 -0.39 -72.44
N ASN A 765 -27.24 -0.77 -72.87
CA ASN A 765 -27.58 -2.18 -73.08
C ASN A 765 -27.22 -2.63 -74.52
N PRO A 766 -26.48 -3.73 -74.78
CA PRO A 766 -25.56 -4.48 -73.92
C PRO A 766 -24.11 -4.53 -74.45
N GLY A 767 -23.13 -4.43 -73.54
CA GLY A 767 -21.73 -4.81 -73.81
C GLY A 767 -20.71 -3.93 -73.09
N GLU A 768 -20.50 -4.22 -71.80
CA GLU A 768 -19.58 -3.60 -70.81
C GLU A 768 -19.98 -2.22 -70.23
N PRO A 769 -20.04 -2.09 -68.88
CA PRO A 769 -20.30 -0.81 -68.21
C PRO A 769 -19.07 0.10 -68.29
N GLN A 770 -19.25 1.35 -68.70
CA GLN A 770 -18.27 2.41 -68.51
C GLN A 770 -18.55 3.05 -67.15
N ILE A 771 -17.60 2.91 -66.22
CA ILE A 771 -17.74 3.39 -64.85
C ILE A 771 -17.17 4.81 -64.78
N CYS A 772 -18.01 5.77 -64.40
CA CYS A 772 -17.56 7.08 -63.91
C CYS A 772 -17.88 7.15 -62.42
N SER A 773 -16.88 7.41 -61.58
CA SER A 773 -17.01 7.55 -60.12
C SER A 773 -16.54 8.95 -59.72
N PHE A 774 -17.24 9.60 -58.79
CA PHE A 774 -16.81 10.86 -58.16
C PHE A 774 -16.88 10.73 -56.63
N GLU A 775 -16.07 11.49 -55.92
CA GLU A 775 -15.86 11.39 -54.47
C GLU A 775 -16.33 12.68 -53.77
N LEU A 776 -16.95 12.54 -52.59
CA LEU A 776 -17.35 13.65 -51.73
C LEU A 776 -16.39 13.67 -50.52
N GLY A 777 -15.64 14.77 -50.36
CA GLY A 777 -14.70 14.97 -49.25
C GLY A 777 -15.14 16.11 -48.32
N THR A 778 -14.60 16.12 -47.10
CA THR A 778 -14.74 17.23 -46.15
C THR A 778 -13.94 18.45 -46.62
N ALA A 779 -14.40 19.65 -46.24
CA ALA A 779 -13.74 20.91 -46.58
C ALA A 779 -12.35 21.00 -45.94
N ASP A 780 -11.32 20.59 -46.69
CA ASP A 780 -10.05 21.31 -46.88
C ASP A 780 -9.06 20.63 -47.85
N ASP A 781 -9.39 19.49 -48.47
CA ASP A 781 -8.52 18.88 -49.51
C ASP A 781 -9.22 18.76 -50.88
N VAL A 782 -8.75 19.56 -51.85
CA VAL A 782 -9.12 19.44 -53.27
C VAL A 782 -8.44 18.20 -53.86
N MET A 783 -9.13 17.06 -53.89
CA MET A 783 -8.69 15.89 -54.66
C MET A 783 -9.34 15.84 -56.05
N ASN A 784 -8.49 16.04 -57.05
CA ASN A 784 -8.80 15.92 -58.49
C ASN A 784 -8.83 14.43 -58.89
N LEU A 785 -9.99 13.89 -59.26
CA LEU A 785 -10.07 12.53 -59.80
C LEU A 785 -9.87 12.54 -61.33
N GLY A 786 -8.83 11.84 -61.76
CA GLY A 786 -8.34 11.84 -63.13
C GLY A 786 -9.24 11.09 -64.12
N ASN A 787 -9.23 11.61 -65.36
CA ASN A 787 -9.73 11.05 -66.61
C ASN A 787 -10.01 9.53 -66.60
N ALA A 788 -11.30 9.16 -66.67
CA ALA A 788 -11.70 7.83 -67.11
C ALA A 788 -11.60 7.73 -68.65
N TYR A 789 -10.97 6.66 -69.11
CA TYR A 789 -10.63 6.42 -70.51
C TYR A 789 -11.85 6.28 -71.43
N GLY A 790 -12.02 7.23 -72.36
CA GLY A 790 -12.49 6.94 -73.72
C GLY A 790 -13.91 7.40 -74.10
N SER A 791 -14.09 8.68 -74.43
CA SER A 791 -14.57 9.18 -75.73
C SER A 791 -15.12 10.62 -75.58
N ASP A 792 -14.60 11.53 -76.41
CA ASP A 792 -14.81 12.99 -76.41
C ASP A 792 -16.25 13.48 -76.73
N LEU A 793 -17.31 12.98 -76.07
CA LEU A 793 -18.68 13.32 -76.46
C LEU A 793 -19.70 13.62 -75.35
N LEU A 794 -19.31 13.76 -74.08
CA LEU A 794 -20.24 14.14 -73.00
C LEU A 794 -19.58 15.20 -72.12
N GLY A 795 -20.23 16.36 -71.92
CA GLY A 795 -19.75 17.38 -71.01
C GLY A 795 -19.86 16.90 -69.56
N ASP A 796 -18.76 16.91 -68.81
CA ASP A 796 -18.73 16.43 -67.44
C ASP A 796 -19.57 17.34 -66.53
N MET A 797 -20.54 16.75 -65.81
CA MET A 797 -21.21 17.39 -64.69
C MET A 797 -20.46 17.04 -63.42
N ASN A 798 -20.02 18.04 -62.67
CA ASN A 798 -19.41 17.87 -61.36
C ASN A 798 -20.39 18.31 -60.28
N PHE A 799 -20.50 17.54 -59.19
CA PHE A 799 -21.36 17.85 -58.05
C PHE A 799 -20.49 17.97 -56.80
N GLU A 800 -20.59 19.11 -56.12
CA GLU A 800 -19.89 19.39 -54.88
C GLU A 800 -20.93 19.61 -53.78
N MET A 801 -20.97 18.71 -52.79
CA MET A 801 -21.84 18.84 -51.62
C MET A 801 -21.04 19.38 -50.44
N ILE A 802 -21.44 20.53 -49.91
CA ILE A 802 -20.81 21.21 -48.79
C ILE A 802 -21.70 20.99 -47.55
N VAL A 803 -21.16 20.27 -46.57
CA VAL A 803 -21.79 20.01 -45.27
C VAL A 803 -21.07 20.85 -44.21
N PRO A 804 -21.77 21.64 -43.38
CA PRO A 804 -21.14 22.41 -42.31
C PRO A 804 -20.44 21.50 -41.30
N ASN A 805 -19.26 21.90 -40.81
CA ASN A 805 -18.51 21.15 -39.79
C ASN A 805 -18.93 21.50 -38.34
N THR A 806 -19.81 22.48 -38.15
CA THR A 806 -20.25 22.95 -36.83
C THR A 806 -21.76 23.17 -36.82
N ALA A 807 -22.47 22.55 -35.89
CA ALA A 807 -23.86 22.90 -35.59
C ALA A 807 -23.93 24.37 -35.13
N VAL A 808 -24.99 25.10 -35.52
CA VAL A 808 -25.17 26.51 -35.11
C VAL A 808 -25.13 26.61 -33.58
N VAL A 809 -24.31 27.53 -33.06
CA VAL A 809 -24.07 27.75 -31.62
C VAL A 809 -25.41 27.95 -30.90
N GLY A 810 -25.81 26.98 -30.07
CA GLY A 810 -27.05 27.02 -29.28
C GLY A 810 -27.81 25.69 -29.16
N SER A 811 -27.55 24.71 -30.03
CA SER A 811 -28.09 23.35 -29.88
C SER A 811 -27.16 22.32 -30.53
N CYS A 812 -26.46 21.51 -29.74
CA CYS A 812 -25.69 20.36 -30.24
C CYS A 812 -26.67 19.25 -30.66
N GLY A 813 -27.33 19.44 -31.81
CA GLY A 813 -28.26 18.52 -32.46
C GLY A 813 -27.66 17.91 -33.73
N PRO A 814 -28.33 16.93 -34.37
CA PRO A 814 -27.87 16.36 -35.63
C PRO A 814 -27.78 17.41 -36.74
N ILE A 815 -26.76 17.31 -37.60
CA ILE A 815 -26.61 18.19 -38.77
C ILE A 815 -27.45 17.62 -39.90
N ASP A 816 -28.50 18.33 -40.29
CA ASP A 816 -29.44 17.98 -41.36
C ASP A 816 -29.41 18.96 -42.55
N GLU A 817 -28.62 20.04 -42.49
CA GLU A 817 -28.47 21.02 -43.57
C GLU A 817 -27.19 20.82 -44.40
N PHE A 818 -27.30 20.99 -45.72
CA PHE A 818 -26.18 20.99 -46.66
C PHE A 818 -26.45 21.85 -47.90
N THR A 819 -25.40 22.25 -48.60
CA THR A 819 -25.47 22.97 -49.88
C THR A 819 -24.86 22.11 -51.00
N LEU A 820 -25.52 22.02 -52.16
CA LEU A 820 -25.04 21.29 -53.33
C LEU A 820 -24.76 22.26 -54.48
N ASN A 821 -23.51 22.30 -54.94
CA ASN A 821 -23.07 23.01 -56.13
C ASN A 821 -22.92 22.03 -57.29
N ALA A 822 -23.73 22.17 -58.34
CA ALA A 822 -23.56 21.42 -59.58
C ALA A 822 -22.91 22.32 -60.63
N THR A 823 -21.80 21.89 -61.22
CA THR A 823 -21.12 22.61 -62.30
C THR A 823 -21.15 21.76 -63.57
N TYR A 824 -21.70 22.28 -64.67
CA TYR A 824 -21.69 21.56 -65.94
C TYR A 824 -21.23 22.46 -67.09
N TYR A 825 -20.60 21.86 -68.09
CA TYR A 825 -20.21 22.57 -69.29
C TYR A 825 -21.41 22.77 -70.21
N ASN A 826 -21.78 24.02 -70.51
CA ASN A 826 -22.84 24.31 -71.47
C ASN A 826 -22.27 24.46 -72.89
N PRO A 827 -22.57 23.56 -73.83
CA PRO A 827 -22.03 23.64 -75.19
C PRO A 827 -22.65 24.78 -76.03
N SER A 828 -23.81 25.31 -75.63
CA SER A 828 -24.54 26.38 -76.35
C SER A 828 -23.96 27.78 -76.05
N THR A 829 -23.41 27.96 -74.86
CA THR A 829 -22.65 29.14 -74.41
C THR A 829 -21.37 28.62 -73.75
N PRO A 830 -20.25 28.51 -74.50
CA PRO A 830 -19.05 27.82 -74.04
C PRO A 830 -18.57 28.35 -72.69
N GLY A 831 -18.72 27.54 -71.64
CA GLY A 831 -18.43 27.90 -70.26
C GLY A 831 -19.11 26.95 -69.26
N TYR A 832 -18.58 26.91 -68.05
CA TYR A 832 -19.19 26.16 -66.95
C TYR A 832 -20.30 27.00 -66.30
N VAL A 833 -21.43 26.36 -65.98
CA VAL A 833 -22.55 26.96 -65.25
C VAL A 833 -22.63 26.29 -63.89
N ASN A 834 -22.60 27.10 -62.82
CA ASN A 834 -22.75 26.63 -61.44
C ASN A 834 -24.20 26.82 -60.99
N ILE A 835 -24.79 25.78 -60.41
CA ILE A 835 -26.12 25.77 -59.81
C ILE A 835 -25.93 25.45 -58.33
N THR A 836 -26.35 26.36 -57.44
CA THR A 836 -26.29 26.16 -55.99
C THR A 836 -27.68 25.84 -55.46
N LEU A 837 -27.79 24.76 -54.68
CA LEU A 837 -29.02 24.27 -54.06
C LEU A 837 -28.80 24.10 -52.56
N SER A 838 -29.75 24.51 -51.75
CA SER A 838 -29.71 24.32 -50.29
C SER A 838 -30.78 23.34 -49.84
N CYS A 839 -30.54 22.64 -48.74
CA CYS A 839 -31.49 21.68 -48.17
C CYS A 839 -32.84 22.30 -47.79
N GLU A 840 -32.92 23.60 -47.49
CA GLU A 840 -34.20 24.33 -47.32
C GLU A 840 -35.16 24.18 -48.53
N SER A 841 -34.64 23.82 -49.70
CA SER A 841 -35.42 23.63 -50.93
C SER A 841 -36.04 22.23 -51.09
N PHE A 842 -35.83 21.28 -50.15
CA PHE A 842 -36.41 19.92 -50.14
C PHE A 842 -36.42 19.29 -48.73
N THR A 843 -36.86 18.03 -48.56
CA THR A 843 -36.88 17.34 -47.25
C THR A 843 -35.47 16.87 -46.84
N CYS A 844 -34.97 17.39 -45.72
CA CYS A 844 -33.63 17.09 -45.19
C CYS A 844 -33.57 15.79 -44.37
N PHE A 845 -32.39 15.16 -44.33
CA PHE A 845 -32.08 13.98 -43.51
C PHE A 845 -30.80 14.22 -42.70
N PRO A 846 -30.64 13.62 -41.52
CA PRO A 846 -29.45 13.85 -40.68
C PRO A 846 -28.21 13.21 -41.31
N LEU A 847 -27.20 14.03 -41.60
CA LEU A 847 -25.92 13.63 -42.18
C LEU A 847 -24.91 13.25 -41.10
N ARG A 848 -24.97 13.88 -39.91
CA ARG A 848 -24.11 13.59 -38.74
C ARG A 848 -24.90 13.70 -37.44
N ASN A 849 -24.58 12.87 -36.47
CA ASN A 849 -25.10 12.97 -35.11
C ASN A 849 -24.08 13.66 -34.21
N CYS A 850 -24.46 14.73 -33.50
CA CYS A 850 -23.55 15.47 -32.63
C CYS A 850 -23.91 15.32 -31.16
N ASN A 851 -22.90 15.18 -30.30
CA ASN A 851 -23.04 15.09 -28.85
C ASN A 851 -22.16 16.14 -28.15
N LEU A 852 -22.62 16.64 -27.01
CA LEU A 852 -21.82 17.51 -26.14
C LEU A 852 -20.69 16.69 -25.52
N LYS A 853 -19.46 17.19 -25.63
CA LYS A 853 -18.30 16.65 -24.94
C LYS A 853 -17.83 17.65 -23.90
N TYR A 854 -17.72 17.17 -22.67
CA TYR A 854 -17.07 17.90 -21.59
C TYR A 854 -15.61 17.46 -21.60
N THR A 855 -14.71 18.35 -22.02
CA THR A 855 -13.30 18.21 -21.69
C THR A 855 -13.09 18.89 -20.35
N PRO A 856 -12.92 18.13 -19.25
CA PRO A 856 -12.63 18.76 -17.97
C PRO A 856 -11.29 19.51 -18.11
N PRO A 857 -11.19 20.72 -17.55
CA PRO A 857 -9.88 21.34 -17.41
C PRO A 857 -8.94 20.36 -16.69
N VAL A 858 -7.67 20.38 -17.10
CA VAL A 858 -6.58 19.72 -16.38
C VAL A 858 -6.72 20.10 -14.90
N PHE A 859 -6.52 19.15 -13.98
CA PHE A 859 -6.72 19.28 -12.51
C PHE A 859 -6.12 20.57 -11.92
N CYS A 860 -6.82 21.69 -12.09
CA CYS A 860 -6.75 22.87 -11.25
C CYS A 860 -7.96 22.76 -10.32
N MET A 861 -7.72 22.92 -9.03
CA MET A 861 -8.73 22.78 -7.98
C MET A 861 -9.79 23.87 -8.26
N GLY A 862 -11.05 23.49 -8.48
CA GLY A 862 -12.08 24.33 -9.11
C GLY A 862 -12.22 25.77 -8.57
N SER A 863 -12.91 26.61 -9.34
CA SER A 863 -13.05 28.04 -9.06
C SER A 863 -14.17 28.30 -8.05
N GLU A 864 -14.20 29.50 -7.45
CA GLU A 864 -15.34 29.90 -6.63
C GLU A 864 -16.65 29.80 -7.45
N GLY A 865 -17.66 29.13 -6.89
CA GLY A 865 -18.93 28.85 -7.56
C GLY A 865 -19.03 27.47 -8.22
N ASP A 866 -17.93 26.74 -8.37
CA ASP A 866 -17.94 25.41 -8.97
C ASP A 866 -18.45 24.34 -7.99
N HIS A 867 -19.15 23.34 -8.55
CA HIS A 867 -19.51 22.14 -7.81
C HIS A 867 -18.33 21.16 -7.74
N ALA A 868 -17.99 20.71 -6.53
CA ALA A 868 -16.90 19.76 -6.36
C ALA A 868 -17.10 18.82 -5.18
N ASN A 869 -16.40 17.68 -5.21
CA ASN A 869 -16.29 16.81 -4.05
C ASN A 869 -15.17 17.31 -3.11
N PRO A 870 -15.49 17.76 -1.87
CA PRO A 870 -14.49 18.36 -0.98
C PRO A 870 -13.42 17.37 -0.48
N TYR A 871 -13.70 16.06 -0.50
CA TYR A 871 -12.70 15.04 -0.14
C TYR A 871 -11.71 14.76 -1.26
N LEU A 872 -12.09 15.04 -2.52
CA LEU A 872 -11.20 14.90 -3.68
C LEU A 872 -10.26 16.10 -3.80
N LEU A 873 -10.78 17.31 -3.54
CA LEU A 873 -10.01 18.55 -3.56
C LEU A 873 -9.16 18.76 -2.29
N GLY A 874 -9.33 17.95 -1.25
CA GLY A 874 -8.59 18.11 0.00
C GLY A 874 -9.08 19.26 0.90
N ILE A 875 -10.24 19.86 0.58
CA ILE A 875 -10.96 20.78 1.48
C ILE A 875 -11.38 20.04 2.76
N ARG A 876 -11.76 18.76 2.62
CA ARG A 876 -12.05 17.83 3.73
C ARG A 876 -11.23 16.55 3.64
N GLY A 877 -11.14 15.86 4.78
CA GLY A 877 -10.51 14.54 4.89
C GLY A 877 -9.02 14.59 5.21
N ASN A 878 -8.32 15.70 5.03
CA ASN A 878 -6.91 15.82 5.42
C ASN A 878 -6.81 16.26 6.87
N TRP A 879 -6.57 15.36 7.82
CA TRP A 879 -6.60 15.73 9.23
C TRP A 879 -5.28 16.31 9.74
N GLN A 880 -5.34 17.45 10.45
CA GLN A 880 -4.17 18.10 11.08
C GLN A 880 -4.51 18.67 12.47
N PRO A 881 -3.51 18.89 13.35
CA PRO A 881 -3.69 19.63 14.60
C PRO A 881 -4.20 21.05 14.36
N LYS A 882 -5.32 21.42 14.99
CA LYS A 882 -5.94 22.74 14.89
C LYS A 882 -5.65 23.64 16.09
N ILE A 883 -5.86 23.16 17.31
CA ILE A 883 -5.67 23.97 18.53
C ILE A 883 -4.98 23.14 19.61
N ALA A 884 -3.93 23.70 20.21
CA ALA A 884 -3.24 23.11 21.35
C ALA A 884 -3.65 23.81 22.66
N PHE A 885 -3.96 23.02 23.69
CA PHE A 885 -4.41 23.49 25.00
C PHE A 885 -3.47 23.06 26.11
N LYS A 886 -3.38 23.91 27.14
CA LYS A 886 -2.71 23.62 28.42
C LYS A 886 -3.64 23.94 29.58
N TYR A 887 -3.64 23.10 30.61
CA TYR A 887 -4.48 23.32 31.79
C TYR A 887 -3.82 24.33 32.75
N LEU A 888 -4.51 25.43 33.03
CA LEU A 888 -4.05 26.50 33.93
C LEU A 888 -4.84 26.46 35.24
N THR A 889 -4.15 26.13 36.33
CA THR A 889 -4.72 26.18 37.67
C THR A 889 -3.65 26.52 38.70
N ASP A 890 -4.08 27.00 39.86
CA ASP A 890 -3.19 27.14 41.00
C ASP A 890 -2.57 25.79 41.33
N ARG A 891 -1.27 25.80 41.59
CA ARG A 891 -0.54 24.65 42.12
C ARG A 891 -0.58 24.69 43.64
N THR A 892 -0.55 23.52 44.26
CA THR A 892 -0.43 23.39 45.72
C THR A 892 0.77 24.21 46.21
N PRO A 893 0.57 25.14 47.17
CA PRO A 893 1.51 26.21 47.42
C PRO A 893 2.86 25.71 47.97
N GLU A 894 3.94 26.40 47.58
CA GLU A 894 5.16 26.45 48.38
C GLU A 894 4.78 26.94 49.78
N ALA A 895 5.14 26.19 50.82
CA ALA A 895 5.30 26.80 52.12
C ALA A 895 6.47 27.80 52.02
N TYR A 896 6.20 29.02 51.58
CA TYR A 896 7.17 30.11 51.59
C TYR A 896 7.78 30.18 53.00
N PHE A 897 9.11 30.13 53.06
CA PHE A 897 9.86 30.42 54.27
C PHE A 897 9.38 31.78 54.81
N THR A 898 8.63 31.77 55.91
CA THR A 898 8.57 32.95 56.76
C THR A 898 9.76 32.84 57.70
N ASP A 899 10.55 33.90 57.83
CA ASP A 899 11.77 34.00 58.67
C ASP A 899 11.53 33.75 60.19
N ALA A 900 10.41 33.14 60.57
CA ALA A 900 9.95 32.96 61.94
C ALA A 900 9.67 31.50 62.34
N SER A 901 10.22 30.49 61.66
CA SER A 901 10.19 29.10 62.14
C SER A 901 11.58 28.63 62.63
N PRO A 902 11.79 28.41 63.94
CA PRO A 902 13.08 28.06 64.53
C PRO A 902 13.43 26.56 64.46
N SER A 903 12.99 25.83 63.44
CA SER A 903 13.42 24.44 63.19
C SER A 903 13.29 24.10 61.72
N GLY A 904 14.41 23.74 61.07
CA GLY A 904 14.56 23.61 59.63
C GLY A 904 13.61 22.61 58.98
N ASN A 905 12.53 23.13 58.39
CA ASN A 905 11.76 22.42 57.38
C ASN A 905 12.30 22.87 56.02
N GLU A 906 12.99 21.96 55.34
CA GLU A 906 13.41 22.10 53.94
C GLU A 906 12.16 22.25 53.04
N ALA A 907 12.26 23.01 51.94
CA ALA A 907 11.18 23.07 50.96
C ALA A 907 10.86 21.65 50.47
N ALA A 908 9.63 21.20 50.65
CA ALA A 908 9.19 19.85 50.25
C ALA A 908 8.92 19.80 48.74
N ILE A 909 9.96 20.01 47.93
CA ILE A 909 9.92 20.02 46.46
C ILE A 909 9.33 18.70 45.90
N ARG A 910 9.44 17.60 46.66
CA ARG A 910 8.95 16.25 46.32
C ARG A 910 7.42 16.11 46.24
N ASP A 911 6.67 16.86 47.04
CA ASP A 911 5.20 16.72 47.19
C ASP A 911 4.42 17.98 46.79
N GLN A 912 5.11 19.01 46.31
CA GLN A 912 4.54 20.32 45.97
C GLN A 912 4.44 20.51 44.46
N GLY A 913 3.63 21.47 44.01
CA GLY A 913 3.48 21.78 42.58
C GLY A 913 2.38 21.02 41.86
N LEU A 914 1.58 20.21 42.56
CA LEU A 914 0.41 19.50 42.00
C LEU A 914 -0.76 20.46 41.73
N TYR A 915 -1.57 20.16 40.72
CA TYR A 915 -2.79 20.91 40.41
C TYR A 915 -3.82 20.83 41.55
N THR A 916 -4.35 21.98 41.98
CA THR A 916 -5.36 22.08 43.04
C THR A 916 -6.75 21.59 42.62
N SER A 917 -7.06 21.64 41.33
CA SER A 917 -8.26 21.09 40.71
C SER A 917 -7.90 20.55 39.34
N PHE A 918 -8.63 19.56 38.83
CA PHE A 918 -8.45 19.10 37.46
C PHE A 918 -9.72 18.46 36.94
N ILE A 919 -10.09 18.84 35.71
CA ILE A 919 -11.15 18.22 34.92
C ILE A 919 -10.55 17.90 33.54
N PRO A 920 -10.56 16.64 33.09
CA PRO A 920 -9.93 16.25 31.82
C PRO A 920 -10.60 16.95 30.64
N PHE A 921 -9.81 17.24 29.60
CA PHE A 921 -10.29 17.93 28.40
C PHE A 921 -11.26 17.06 27.60
N TRP A 922 -10.94 15.77 27.45
CA TRP A 922 -11.79 14.77 26.83
C TRP A 922 -12.23 13.75 27.89
N SER A 923 -13.52 13.44 27.93
CA SER A 923 -14.05 12.37 28.80
C SER A 923 -15.15 11.57 28.09
N PRO A 924 -15.19 10.24 28.25
CA PRO A 924 -16.25 9.42 27.66
C PRO A 924 -17.57 9.61 28.41
N ASN A 925 -18.67 9.76 27.67
CA ASN A 925 -20.02 9.73 28.22
C ASN A 925 -20.56 8.28 28.33
N ALA A 926 -21.79 8.12 28.82
CA ALA A 926 -22.43 6.81 28.97
C ALA A 926 -22.66 6.05 27.64
N LEU A 927 -22.54 6.73 26.49
CA LEU A 927 -22.71 6.20 25.14
C LEU A 927 -21.37 5.96 24.41
N ALA A 928 -20.23 5.97 25.12
CA ALA A 928 -18.88 5.84 24.52
C ALA A 928 -18.43 7.00 23.63
N VAL A 929 -19.15 8.12 23.64
CA VAL A 929 -18.76 9.30 22.88
C VAL A 929 -17.87 10.14 23.79
N TRP A 930 -16.66 10.44 23.32
CA TRP A 930 -15.76 11.35 24.00
C TRP A 930 -16.25 12.78 23.79
N GLU A 931 -16.61 13.43 24.89
CA GLU A 931 -17.10 14.81 24.87
C GLU A 931 -15.99 15.76 25.33
N LYS A 932 -15.93 16.92 24.66
CA LYS A 932 -15.06 18.03 25.01
C LYS A 932 -15.58 18.72 26.27
N ASN A 933 -14.70 18.95 27.23
CA ASN A 933 -14.98 19.76 28.40
C ASN A 933 -14.82 21.26 28.10
N THR A 934 -15.64 22.09 28.75
CA THR A 934 -15.64 23.56 28.60
C THR A 934 -15.08 24.29 29.84
N ASP A 935 -14.34 23.60 30.72
CA ASP A 935 -13.68 24.20 31.87
C ASP A 935 -12.78 25.37 31.41
N PRO A 936 -13.03 26.61 31.88
CA PRO A 936 -12.28 27.80 31.46
C PRO A 936 -10.79 27.73 31.83
N LYS A 937 -10.37 26.78 32.67
CA LYS A 937 -8.96 26.54 32.99
C LYS A 937 -8.17 25.94 31.84
N TRP A 938 -8.83 25.30 30.87
CA TRP A 938 -8.16 24.91 29.63
C TRP A 938 -7.94 26.15 28.76
N THR A 939 -6.69 26.58 28.68
CA THR A 939 -6.30 27.75 27.88
C THR A 939 -5.56 27.27 26.65
N TRP A 940 -5.96 27.78 25.48
CA TRP A 940 -5.28 27.49 24.24
C TRP A 940 -3.90 28.18 24.23
N THR A 941 -2.95 27.61 23.50
CA THR A 941 -1.55 28.07 23.45
C THR A 941 -1.14 28.47 22.04
N ALA A 942 -1.58 27.68 21.06
CA ALA A 942 -1.43 27.95 19.65
C ALA A 942 -2.65 27.42 18.89
N GLN A 943 -3.05 28.14 17.84
CA GLN A 943 -4.11 27.77 16.93
C GLN A 943 -3.58 27.89 15.49
N THR A 944 -3.69 26.79 14.74
CA THR A 944 -3.47 26.80 13.30
C THR A 944 -4.65 27.48 12.62
N MET A 945 -4.36 28.52 11.85
CA MET A 945 -5.36 29.33 11.14
C MET A 945 -5.49 28.92 9.67
N LEU A 946 -4.35 28.66 9.01
CA LEU A 946 -4.29 28.34 7.59
C LEU A 946 -3.31 27.19 7.36
N ILE A 947 -3.75 26.24 6.53
CA ILE A 947 -2.95 25.14 6.02
C ILE A 947 -3.18 25.11 4.51
N ASP A 948 -2.10 24.91 3.76
CA ASP A 948 -2.17 24.74 2.31
C ASP A 948 -2.68 23.31 1.94
N PRO A 949 -3.05 23.06 0.68
CA PRO A 949 -3.41 21.73 0.18
C PRO A 949 -2.36 20.65 0.36
N LEU A 950 -1.08 21.03 0.45
CA LEU A 950 0.06 20.12 0.62
C LEU A 950 0.36 19.85 2.11
N ALA A 951 -0.51 20.31 3.01
CA ALA A 951 -0.43 20.16 4.46
C ALA A 951 0.72 20.95 5.13
N HIS A 952 1.25 21.98 4.48
CA HIS A 952 2.11 22.96 5.12
C HIS A 952 1.29 23.96 5.93
N THR A 953 1.78 24.29 7.12
CA THR A 953 1.14 25.30 7.96
C THR A 953 1.51 26.68 7.42
N ALA A 954 0.51 27.43 6.94
CA ALA A 954 0.70 28.76 6.37
C ALA A 954 0.50 29.88 7.39
N SER A 955 -0.33 29.67 8.43
CA SER A 955 -0.50 30.65 9.50
C SER A 955 -0.87 30.00 10.83
N VAL A 956 -0.18 30.42 11.89
CA VAL A 956 -0.43 30.03 13.28
C VAL A 956 -0.58 31.28 14.13
N LYS A 957 -1.47 31.23 15.10
CA LYS A 957 -1.72 32.29 16.06
C LYS A 957 -1.45 31.79 17.47
N ASP A 958 -0.77 32.59 18.29
CA ASP A 958 -0.56 32.29 19.70
C ASP A 958 -1.65 32.88 20.62
N ALA A 959 -1.65 32.48 21.89
CA ALA A 959 -2.63 32.92 22.89
C ALA A 959 -2.71 34.45 23.13
N LEU A 960 -1.73 35.22 22.67
CA LEU A 960 -1.67 36.69 22.78
C LEU A 960 -2.13 37.39 21.48
N ASP A 961 -2.72 36.64 20.56
CA ASP A 961 -3.12 37.09 19.24
C ASP A 961 -1.94 37.48 18.32
N ILE A 962 -0.73 36.94 18.56
CA ILE A 962 0.43 37.15 17.68
C ILE A 962 0.44 36.07 16.60
N TYR A 963 0.54 36.50 15.34
CA TYR A 963 0.53 35.63 14.17
C TYR A 963 1.95 35.34 13.67
N SER A 964 2.20 34.07 13.32
CA SER A 964 3.36 33.64 12.54
C SER A 964 2.86 33.05 11.23
N SER A 965 3.28 33.63 10.11
CA SER A 965 2.78 33.26 8.79
C SER A 965 3.91 32.97 7.83
N SER A 966 3.68 32.05 6.90
CA SER A 966 4.67 31.65 5.90
C SER A 966 4.03 31.41 4.54
N THR A 967 4.65 31.97 3.49
CA THR A 967 4.31 31.69 2.08
C THR A 967 5.24 30.61 1.53
N TYR A 968 4.79 29.89 0.51
CA TYR A 968 5.54 28.80 -0.11
C TYR A 968 5.59 28.99 -1.64
N ASN A 969 6.77 28.76 -2.21
CA ASN A 969 7.12 28.89 -3.63
C ASN A 969 7.71 27.53 -4.11
N LEU A 970 8.09 27.40 -5.38
CA LEU A 970 8.48 26.15 -6.06
C LEU A 970 7.35 25.12 -6.05
N ASN A 971 6.19 25.51 -6.58
CA ASN A 971 4.96 24.70 -6.51
C ASN A 971 4.58 24.31 -5.07
N HIS A 972 4.66 25.29 -4.17
CA HIS A 972 4.32 25.19 -2.73
C HIS A 972 5.13 24.14 -1.94
N VAL A 973 6.34 23.78 -2.39
CA VAL A 973 7.19 22.79 -1.69
C VAL A 973 8.18 23.46 -0.72
N ALA A 974 8.61 24.69 -1.01
CA ALA A 974 9.65 25.38 -0.26
C ALA A 974 9.13 26.68 0.33
N ALA A 975 9.44 26.94 1.61
CA ALA A 975 9.07 28.19 2.26
C ALA A 975 9.80 29.37 1.62
N GLU A 976 9.05 30.40 1.27
CA GLU A 976 9.51 31.56 0.50
C GLU A 976 9.66 32.81 1.37
N LEU A 977 8.64 33.11 2.18
CA LEU A 977 8.68 34.17 3.18
C LEU A 977 8.19 33.60 4.51
N VAL A 978 8.89 33.86 5.60
CA VAL A 978 8.45 33.53 6.96
C VAL A 978 8.43 34.81 7.78
N ALA A 979 7.25 35.18 8.28
CA ALA A 979 7.05 36.40 9.04
C ALA A 979 6.48 36.11 10.44
N ASN A 980 6.95 36.87 11.42
CA ASN A 980 6.45 36.89 12.79
C ASN A 980 5.79 38.24 13.08
N ASN A 981 4.68 38.22 13.83
CA ASN A 981 3.78 39.34 14.08
C ASN A 981 3.12 39.89 12.79
N ALA A 982 2.72 38.99 11.88
CA ALA A 982 2.01 39.33 10.65
C ALA A 982 1.06 38.21 10.22
N LYS A 983 -0.13 38.58 9.72
CA LYS A 983 -1.09 37.64 9.11
C LYS A 983 -0.65 37.27 7.69
N TYR A 984 -1.15 36.15 7.17
CA TYR A 984 -0.77 35.63 5.86
C TYR A 984 -1.11 36.59 4.72
N ASN A 985 -2.30 37.19 4.69
CA ASN A 985 -2.70 38.20 3.70
C ASN A 985 -2.02 39.58 3.88
N GLN A 986 -1.17 39.77 4.89
CA GLN A 986 -0.45 41.03 5.13
C GLN A 986 0.99 41.00 4.65
N ILE A 987 1.48 39.83 4.26
CA ILE A 987 2.86 39.65 3.83
C ILE A 987 2.89 39.40 2.33
N ALA A 988 3.90 39.91 1.65
CA ALA A 988 4.10 39.65 0.23
C ALA A 988 5.59 39.61 -0.06
N PHE A 989 5.99 38.65 -0.88
CA PHE A 989 7.35 38.53 -1.38
C PHE A 989 7.32 38.03 -2.82
N GLU A 990 8.12 38.63 -3.69
CA GLU A 990 8.29 38.21 -5.08
C GLU A 990 9.77 38.29 -5.45
N ASN A 991 10.32 37.16 -5.93
CA ASN A 991 11.73 36.96 -6.29
C ASN A 991 11.93 36.44 -7.72
N TYR A 992 10.84 36.23 -8.48
CA TYR A 992 10.80 35.85 -9.89
C TYR A 992 11.43 34.49 -10.25
N GLU A 993 11.71 33.62 -9.27
CA GLU A 993 12.32 32.32 -9.54
C GLU A 993 11.33 31.26 -10.08
N ASP A 994 10.02 31.40 -9.83
CA ASP A 994 9.00 30.39 -10.20
C ASP A 994 8.44 30.55 -11.62
N ASP A 995 8.61 31.73 -12.24
CA ASP A 995 7.92 32.14 -13.49
C ASP A 995 8.23 31.29 -14.72
N PHE A 996 9.34 30.54 -14.71
CA PHE A 996 9.84 29.84 -15.90
C PHE A 996 9.91 28.32 -15.78
N TYR A 997 9.81 27.74 -14.57
CA TYR A 997 10.03 26.31 -14.37
C TYR A 997 8.76 25.46 -14.53
N LEU A 998 7.57 26.04 -14.29
CA LEU A 998 6.35 25.24 -14.12
C LEU A 998 5.56 24.94 -15.39
N ASP A 999 5.85 25.60 -16.52
CA ASP A 999 5.15 25.41 -17.80
C ASP A 999 5.31 24.02 -18.46
N VAL A 1000 6.22 23.17 -17.96
CA VAL A 1000 6.61 21.91 -18.63
C VAL A 1000 5.88 20.68 -18.07
N ALA A 1001 5.30 20.75 -16.87
CA ALA A 1001 4.71 19.59 -16.20
C ALA A 1001 3.24 19.76 -15.80
N ASN A 1002 2.76 21.00 -15.63
CA ASN A 1002 1.36 21.36 -15.44
C ASN A 1002 1.13 22.69 -16.16
N PRO A 1003 -0.04 22.94 -16.77
CA PRO A 1003 -0.35 24.27 -17.28
C PRO A 1003 -0.23 25.29 -16.13
N SER A 1004 0.34 26.45 -16.43
CA SER A 1004 0.46 27.66 -15.58
C SER A 1004 -0.80 28.02 -14.79
N ASP A 1005 -1.95 27.53 -15.23
CA ASP A 1005 -3.27 27.96 -14.80
C ASP A 1005 -3.73 27.34 -13.48
N CYS A 1006 -2.99 26.38 -12.90
CA CYS A 1006 -3.35 25.74 -11.62
C CYS A 1006 -2.68 26.36 -10.38
N HIS A 1007 -1.85 27.39 -10.53
CA HIS A 1007 -1.06 27.95 -9.44
C HIS A 1007 -1.48 29.40 -9.15
N SER A 1008 -2.43 29.62 -8.23
CA SER A 1008 -2.61 30.95 -7.67
C SER A 1008 -1.42 31.28 -6.79
N LYS A 1009 -0.58 32.19 -7.27
CA LYS A 1009 0.47 32.81 -6.46
C LYS A 1009 -0.18 33.74 -5.44
N HIS A 1010 0.27 33.64 -4.19
CA HIS A 1010 -0.20 34.50 -3.10
C HIS A 1010 0.00 36.01 -3.37
N PHE A 1011 1.10 36.35 -4.06
CA PHE A 1011 1.42 37.69 -4.51
C PHE A 1011 2.18 37.59 -5.82
N ASP A 1012 1.68 38.24 -6.88
CA ASP A 1012 2.29 38.18 -8.22
C ASP A 1012 2.22 39.55 -8.90
N ILE A 1013 3.35 40.25 -8.94
CA ILE A 1013 3.46 41.57 -9.56
C ILE A 1013 4.08 41.44 -10.95
N ASN A 1014 3.22 41.46 -11.96
CA ASN A 1014 3.61 41.19 -13.34
C ASN A 1014 3.94 42.47 -14.13
N PRO A 1015 4.92 42.40 -15.05
CA PRO A 1015 5.21 43.51 -15.94
C PRO A 1015 4.13 43.71 -17.01
N ASP A 1016 3.99 44.96 -17.47
CA ASP A 1016 3.24 45.28 -18.67
C ASP A 1016 3.89 44.67 -19.93
N ALA A 1017 3.25 44.87 -21.09
CA ALA A 1017 3.80 44.41 -22.38
C ALA A 1017 5.20 44.98 -22.73
N ASN A 1018 5.69 45.98 -21.98
CA ASN A 1018 7.01 46.58 -22.14
C ASN A 1018 8.02 46.13 -21.07
N GLY A 1019 7.67 45.19 -20.19
CA GLY A 1019 8.58 44.52 -19.27
C GLY A 1019 8.72 43.03 -19.59
N ILE A 1020 9.81 42.42 -19.11
CA ILE A 1020 10.03 40.98 -19.17
C ILE A 1020 10.76 40.50 -17.92
N ILE A 1021 10.55 39.24 -17.52
CA ILE A 1021 11.39 38.56 -16.54
C ILE A 1021 12.66 38.04 -17.24
N THR A 1022 13.84 38.25 -16.65
CA THR A 1022 15.13 38.01 -17.32
C THR A 1022 16.25 37.57 -16.38
N ARG A 1023 17.16 36.73 -16.90
CA ARG A 1023 18.39 36.31 -16.21
C ARG A 1023 19.59 37.26 -16.40
N GLN A 1024 19.37 38.43 -16.99
CA GLN A 1024 20.48 39.30 -17.38
C GLN A 1024 21.23 39.88 -16.18
N PHE A 1025 20.48 40.34 -15.18
CA PHE A 1025 20.97 40.78 -13.89
C PHE A 1025 19.94 40.35 -12.87
N ALA A 1026 20.37 39.71 -11.79
CA ALA A 1026 19.53 39.39 -10.64
C ALA A 1026 20.28 39.83 -9.38
N HIS A 1027 19.54 40.23 -8.35
CA HIS A 1027 20.07 40.61 -7.05
C HIS A 1027 20.31 39.36 -6.23
N SER A 1028 19.26 38.56 -6.09
CA SER A 1028 19.29 37.19 -5.57
C SER A 1028 19.03 36.20 -6.73
N GLY A 1029 19.10 34.89 -6.48
CA GLY A 1029 18.64 33.90 -7.45
C GLY A 1029 19.26 33.98 -8.86
N ASN A 1030 18.43 33.71 -9.86
CA ASN A 1030 18.75 33.67 -11.28
C ASN A 1030 17.97 34.69 -12.11
N PHE A 1031 16.81 35.18 -11.65
CA PHE A 1031 15.89 36.01 -12.41
C PHE A 1031 15.62 37.36 -11.74
N SER A 1032 15.24 38.35 -12.55
CA SER A 1032 14.65 39.60 -12.05
C SER A 1032 13.75 40.21 -13.13
N MET A 1033 12.93 41.18 -12.72
CA MET A 1033 12.06 41.90 -13.63
C MET A 1033 12.79 43.05 -14.33
N ARG A 1034 12.70 43.13 -15.66
CA ARG A 1034 13.26 44.20 -16.49
C ARG A 1034 12.17 45.04 -17.14
N LEU A 1035 12.07 46.32 -16.77
CA LEU A 1035 11.13 47.28 -17.35
C LEU A 1035 11.80 48.17 -18.40
N ALA A 1036 11.21 48.28 -19.59
CA ALA A 1036 11.63 49.26 -20.60
C ALA A 1036 11.24 50.70 -20.21
N PRO A 1037 11.83 51.74 -20.84
CA PRO A 1037 11.43 53.14 -20.63
C PRO A 1037 9.91 53.35 -20.79
N GLY A 1038 9.22 53.79 -19.74
CA GLY A 1038 7.77 53.96 -19.70
C GLY A 1038 6.97 52.67 -19.46
N GLY A 1039 7.64 51.52 -19.35
CA GLY A 1039 7.03 50.28 -18.89
C GLY A 1039 6.82 50.28 -17.38
N TYR A 1040 5.87 49.49 -16.91
CA TYR A 1040 5.50 49.37 -15.51
C TYR A 1040 5.19 47.93 -15.15
N ALA A 1041 5.15 47.64 -13.86
CA ALA A 1041 4.59 46.41 -13.31
C ALA A 1041 3.55 46.78 -12.27
N ASP A 1042 2.46 46.03 -12.21
CA ASP A 1042 1.39 46.30 -11.27
C ASP A 1042 0.80 45.03 -10.65
N TYR A 1043 0.35 45.19 -9.42
CA TYR A 1043 -0.47 44.25 -8.69
C TYR A 1043 -1.79 44.96 -8.39
N THR A 1044 -2.88 44.46 -8.96
CA THR A 1044 -4.23 45.00 -8.78
C THR A 1044 -5.09 43.92 -8.16
N HIS A 1045 -5.64 44.18 -6.98
CA HIS A 1045 -6.45 43.21 -6.25
C HIS A 1045 -7.63 43.87 -5.56
N THR A 1046 -8.80 43.25 -5.70
CA THR A 1046 -10.01 43.70 -5.02
C THR A 1046 -9.98 43.16 -3.59
N LEU A 1047 -9.91 44.05 -2.61
CA LEU A 1047 -9.83 43.67 -1.21
C LEU A 1047 -11.21 43.16 -0.74
N SER A 1048 -11.39 41.84 -0.70
CA SER A 1048 -12.56 41.19 -0.11
C SER A 1048 -12.13 40.32 1.08
N ASN A 1049 -12.93 40.30 2.15
CA ASN A 1049 -12.60 39.51 3.32
C ASN A 1049 -13.13 38.08 3.13
N PRO A 1050 -12.27 37.05 3.01
CA PRO A 1050 -12.75 35.68 3.13
C PRO A 1050 -13.25 35.50 4.57
N GLU A 1051 -14.57 35.31 4.75
CA GLU A 1051 -15.22 35.15 6.06
C GLU A 1051 -14.49 34.15 6.98
N GLU A 1052 -14.65 34.32 8.29
CA GLU A 1052 -14.07 33.41 9.31
C GLU A 1052 -14.48 31.94 9.12
N ASN A 1053 -13.55 31.05 9.52
CA ASN A 1053 -13.66 29.60 9.69
C ASN A 1053 -15.00 28.95 9.28
N ARG A 1054 -14.98 28.17 8.20
CA ARG A 1054 -16.11 27.32 7.80
C ARG A 1054 -16.43 26.28 8.88
N THR A 1055 -17.68 26.24 9.34
CA THR A 1055 -18.19 25.21 10.26
C THR A 1055 -19.28 24.32 9.66
N ASN A 1056 -19.69 24.56 8.40
CA ASN A 1056 -20.91 23.99 7.83
C ASN A 1056 -20.67 23.39 6.43
N PHE A 1057 -21.30 22.24 6.20
CA PHE A 1057 -21.37 21.50 4.93
C PHE A 1057 -22.84 21.10 4.70
N PRO A 1058 -23.69 22.08 4.33
CA PRO A 1058 -25.13 22.00 4.60
C PRO A 1058 -25.90 21.12 3.63
N GLU A 1059 -25.42 20.81 2.43
CA GLU A 1059 -26.11 19.90 1.50
C GLU A 1059 -25.08 19.16 0.61
N PRO A 1060 -25.44 17.98 0.04
CA PRO A 1060 -24.68 17.39 -1.07
C PRO A 1060 -24.88 18.20 -2.36
N GLY A 1061 -23.87 18.23 -3.24
CA GLY A 1061 -23.72 19.20 -4.31
C GLY A 1061 -22.89 20.41 -3.86
N TYR A 1062 -21.79 20.15 -3.15
CA TYR A 1062 -20.95 21.15 -2.52
C TYR A 1062 -20.42 22.17 -3.54
N ILE A 1063 -20.56 23.46 -3.22
CA ILE A 1063 -20.08 24.58 -4.02
C ILE A 1063 -18.83 25.14 -3.33
N ILE A 1064 -17.79 25.37 -4.11
CA ILE A 1064 -16.57 26.05 -3.66
C ILE A 1064 -16.92 27.51 -3.38
N GLU A 1065 -16.65 27.96 -2.16
CA GLU A 1065 -16.87 29.34 -1.72
C GLU A 1065 -15.51 30.03 -1.54
N SER A 1066 -15.44 31.36 -1.62
CA SER A 1066 -14.19 32.14 -1.39
C SER A 1066 -13.44 31.77 -0.09
N LYS A 1067 -14.14 31.34 0.95
CA LYS A 1067 -13.52 30.88 2.22
C LYS A 1067 -12.77 29.55 2.13
N ASP A 1068 -13.03 28.76 1.09
CA ASP A 1068 -12.29 27.54 0.78
C ASP A 1068 -10.99 27.85 0.04
N CYS A 1069 -10.83 29.07 -0.47
CA CYS A 1069 -9.67 29.49 -1.22
C CYS A 1069 -8.58 30.04 -0.28
N MET A 1070 -7.33 29.71 -0.59
CA MET A 1070 -6.16 30.36 0.00
C MET A 1070 -6.24 31.87 -0.28
N PRO A 1071 -6.01 32.73 0.73
CA PRO A 1071 -6.18 34.17 0.56
C PRO A 1071 -4.95 34.80 -0.10
N ASP A 1072 -5.16 35.74 -1.01
CA ASP A 1072 -4.07 36.52 -1.61
C ASP A 1072 -3.59 37.65 -0.69
N PHE A 1073 -2.54 38.35 -1.10
CA PHE A 1073 -2.07 39.55 -0.43
C PHE A 1073 -3.13 40.67 -0.47
N ALA A 1074 -3.71 40.96 0.69
CA ALA A 1074 -4.82 41.90 0.85
C ALA A 1074 -4.58 42.84 2.06
N PRO A 1075 -3.76 43.89 1.91
CA PRO A 1075 -3.36 44.73 3.02
C PRO A 1075 -4.55 45.51 3.62
N GLY A 1076 -4.57 45.69 4.95
CA GLY A 1076 -5.52 46.55 5.67
C GLY A 1076 -6.94 46.02 5.85
N LEU A 1077 -7.32 44.89 5.24
CA LEU A 1077 -8.67 44.30 5.42
C LEU A 1077 -8.95 43.89 6.87
N ASP A 1078 -7.98 43.28 7.53
CA ASP A 1078 -8.17 42.78 8.89
C ASP A 1078 -7.93 43.84 9.97
N GLU A 1079 -7.07 44.82 9.67
CA GLU A 1079 -6.60 45.85 10.60
C GLU A 1079 -6.45 47.18 9.87
N ALA A 1080 -7.50 48.00 9.90
CA ALA A 1080 -7.48 49.36 9.38
C ALA A 1080 -6.38 50.20 10.08
N GLY A 1081 -5.77 51.14 9.36
CA GLY A 1081 -4.69 51.97 9.92
C GLY A 1081 -3.33 51.28 10.02
N THR A 1082 -3.21 50.01 9.60
CA THR A 1082 -1.93 49.28 9.62
C THR A 1082 -0.91 49.96 8.71
N LYS A 1083 0.30 50.15 9.25
CA LYS A 1083 1.44 50.71 8.54
C LYS A 1083 2.31 49.59 7.99
N TYR A 1084 2.59 49.64 6.69
CA TYR A 1084 3.37 48.65 5.96
C TYR A 1084 4.72 49.23 5.53
N LEU A 1085 5.73 48.38 5.54
CA LEU A 1085 7.07 48.62 5.02
C LEU A 1085 7.23 47.83 3.71
N MET A 1086 7.44 48.55 2.61
CA MET A 1086 7.80 47.97 1.32
C MET A 1086 9.29 48.17 1.08
N THR A 1087 9.99 47.08 0.82
CA THR A 1087 11.41 47.05 0.50
C THR A 1087 11.65 46.24 -0.75
N PHE A 1088 12.49 46.72 -1.67
CA PHE A 1088 12.89 45.95 -2.85
C PHE A 1088 14.25 46.40 -3.37
N TRP A 1089 14.87 45.59 -4.23
CA TRP A 1089 16.15 45.91 -4.84
C TRP A 1089 15.94 46.39 -6.27
N TYR A 1090 16.61 47.47 -6.64
CA TYR A 1090 16.59 47.96 -8.01
C TYR A 1090 17.98 48.26 -8.52
N ARG A 1091 18.13 48.13 -9.84
CA ARG A 1091 19.36 48.43 -10.56
C ARG A 1091 19.08 49.29 -11.77
N ASP A 1092 19.72 50.46 -11.77
CA ASP A 1092 19.78 51.35 -12.93
C ASP A 1092 21.15 51.15 -13.63
N PRO A 1093 21.18 50.69 -14.88
CA PRO A 1093 22.44 50.51 -15.63
C PRO A 1093 23.15 51.84 -15.95
N ILE A 1094 22.53 53.01 -15.70
CA ILE A 1094 23.13 54.33 -15.89
C ILE A 1094 23.51 54.92 -14.52
N PRO A 1095 24.81 55.11 -14.22
CA PRO A 1095 25.24 55.82 -13.01
C PRO A 1095 24.80 57.30 -13.12
N LYS A 1096 23.86 57.74 -12.27
CA LYS A 1096 23.54 59.17 -12.16
C LYS A 1096 24.62 59.88 -11.34
N LEU A 1097 25.28 60.86 -11.96
CA LEU A 1097 26.08 61.86 -11.24
C LEU A 1097 25.18 62.65 -10.29
N ALA A 1098 25.60 62.75 -9.03
CA ALA A 1098 24.87 63.21 -7.83
C ALA A 1098 24.34 64.67 -7.83
N THR A 1099 23.80 65.19 -8.92
CA THR A 1099 23.40 66.61 -9.04
C THR A 1099 21.99 66.86 -9.59
N GLY A 1100 21.13 65.85 -9.73
CA GLY A 1100 19.75 66.03 -10.18
C GLY A 1100 18.75 65.17 -9.40
N THR A 1101 17.65 65.80 -8.95
CA THR A 1101 16.57 65.26 -8.11
C THR A 1101 15.58 64.33 -8.84
N SER A 1102 15.88 63.84 -10.04
CA SER A 1102 14.98 62.91 -10.75
C SER A 1102 15.38 61.46 -10.51
N THR A 1103 14.56 60.70 -9.77
CA THR A 1103 14.64 59.24 -9.68
C THR A 1103 14.27 58.61 -11.02
N SER A 1104 14.85 57.47 -11.37
CA SER A 1104 14.55 56.67 -12.59
C SER A 1104 13.36 55.73 -12.40
N LEU A 1105 12.68 55.88 -11.26
CA LEU A 1105 11.73 54.98 -10.68
C LEU A 1105 10.59 55.82 -10.11
N ASN A 1106 9.36 55.39 -10.37
CA ASN A 1106 8.14 55.88 -9.75
C ASN A 1106 7.41 54.70 -9.11
N VAL A 1107 6.92 54.87 -7.88
CA VAL A 1107 6.12 53.87 -7.18
C VAL A 1107 4.80 54.53 -6.79
N GLU A 1108 3.70 53.87 -7.12
CA GLU A 1108 2.34 54.31 -6.84
C GLU A 1108 1.64 53.20 -6.04
N ILE A 1109 1.07 53.55 -4.89
CA ILE A 1109 0.26 52.64 -4.08
C ILE A 1109 -1.05 53.37 -3.83
N THR A 1110 -2.15 52.83 -4.35
CA THR A 1110 -3.46 53.48 -4.26
C THR A 1110 -4.54 52.51 -3.80
N LEU A 1111 -5.58 53.06 -3.18
CA LEU A 1111 -6.82 52.36 -2.88
C LEU A 1111 -7.97 53.16 -3.48
N ASP A 1112 -8.72 52.58 -4.42
CA ASP A 1112 -9.74 53.29 -5.22
C ASP A 1112 -9.23 54.60 -5.86
N GLY A 1113 -7.92 54.66 -6.16
CA GLY A 1113 -7.24 55.83 -6.71
C GLY A 1113 -6.70 56.84 -5.69
N ASP A 1114 -6.95 56.66 -4.38
CA ASP A 1114 -6.36 57.49 -3.33
C ASP A 1114 -4.95 57.00 -2.96
N ASN A 1115 -3.96 57.90 -2.98
CA ASN A 1115 -2.56 57.56 -2.68
C ASN A 1115 -2.33 57.22 -1.19
N LEU A 1116 -1.71 56.08 -0.92
CA LEU A 1116 -1.45 55.54 0.42
C LEU A 1116 -0.02 55.79 0.93
N ILE A 1117 0.91 56.25 0.09
CA ILE A 1117 2.32 56.42 0.47
C ILE A 1117 2.45 57.54 1.51
N THR A 1118 3.04 57.23 2.67
CA THR A 1118 3.14 58.16 3.82
C THR A 1118 4.54 58.69 4.07
N SER A 1119 5.57 58.08 3.47
CA SER A 1119 6.97 58.47 3.60
C SER A 1119 7.60 58.82 2.25
N ALA A 1120 8.68 59.59 2.26
CA ALA A 1120 9.49 59.78 1.06
C ALA A 1120 10.24 58.49 0.75
N ILE A 1121 10.25 58.08 -0.52
CA ILE A 1121 11.01 56.92 -1.01
C ILE A 1121 12.49 57.08 -0.64
N GLN A 1122 13.00 56.18 0.19
CA GLN A 1122 14.41 56.11 0.56
C GLN A 1122 15.14 55.19 -0.41
N ILE A 1123 16.31 55.62 -0.88
CA ILE A 1123 17.18 54.82 -1.74
C ILE A 1123 18.53 54.69 -1.02
N GLY A 1124 18.91 53.46 -0.73
CA GLY A 1124 20.16 53.13 -0.06
C GLY A 1124 21.40 53.36 -0.91
N ASP A 1125 22.56 53.10 -0.31
CA ASP A 1125 23.84 53.11 -1.01
C ASP A 1125 23.90 52.00 -2.07
N GLU A 1126 24.74 52.21 -3.07
CA GLU A 1126 24.93 51.24 -4.16
C GLU A 1126 25.86 50.11 -3.70
N ILE A 1127 25.34 48.88 -3.70
CA ILE A 1127 26.06 47.64 -3.37
C ILE A 1127 26.08 46.77 -4.62
N GLU A 1128 27.27 46.56 -5.21
CA GLU A 1128 27.43 45.76 -6.45
C GLU A 1128 26.47 46.17 -7.60
N ARG A 1129 26.18 47.47 -7.71
CA ARG A 1129 25.24 48.12 -8.67
C ARG A 1129 23.75 47.93 -8.38
N TRP A 1130 23.41 47.29 -7.28
CA TRP A 1130 22.05 47.23 -6.75
C TRP A 1130 21.87 48.29 -5.67
N ARG A 1131 20.65 48.79 -5.53
CA ARG A 1131 20.27 49.75 -4.50
C ARG A 1131 18.96 49.29 -3.89
N ARG A 1132 18.91 49.29 -2.56
CA ARG A 1132 17.68 48.99 -1.83
C ARG A 1132 16.77 50.21 -1.85
N VAL A 1133 15.51 50.01 -2.18
CA VAL A 1133 14.43 50.99 -2.03
C VAL A 1133 13.65 50.64 -0.78
N GLU A 1134 13.29 51.65 -0.01
CA GLU A 1134 12.48 51.51 1.20
C GLU A 1134 11.43 52.62 1.24
N LEU A 1135 10.16 52.23 1.43
CA LEU A 1135 9.05 53.16 1.58
C LEU A 1135 7.99 52.58 2.52
N GLU A 1136 7.20 53.48 3.09
CA GLU A 1136 6.12 53.15 4.00
C GLU A 1136 4.79 53.69 3.47
N PHE A 1137 3.75 52.86 3.52
CA PHE A 1137 2.38 53.24 3.24
C PHE A 1137 1.47 52.84 4.40
N THR A 1138 0.31 53.47 4.52
CA THR A 1138 -0.62 53.20 5.62
C THR A 1138 -2.01 53.01 5.04
N MET A 1139 -2.66 51.93 5.45
CA MET A 1139 -4.03 51.65 5.04
C MET A 1139 -4.98 52.63 5.75
N PRO A 1140 -6.04 53.11 5.09
CA PRO A 1140 -6.95 54.08 5.68
C PRO A 1140 -7.69 53.50 6.90
N ASP A 1141 -8.00 54.37 7.86
CA ASP A 1141 -8.84 54.07 9.02
C ASP A 1141 -9.94 55.14 9.14
N PRO A 1142 -11.22 54.79 8.91
CA PRO A 1142 -11.73 53.46 8.56
C PRO A 1142 -11.44 53.06 7.11
N MET A 1143 -11.43 51.76 6.82
CA MET A 1143 -11.40 51.23 5.44
C MET A 1143 -12.66 51.66 4.65
N PRO A 1144 -12.57 51.88 3.32
CA PRO A 1144 -13.73 52.17 2.47
C PRO A 1144 -14.80 51.06 2.53
N THR A 1145 -16.06 51.43 2.37
CA THR A 1145 -17.18 50.46 2.30
C THR A 1145 -17.33 49.90 0.89
N GLY A 1146 -17.44 48.58 0.75
CA GLY A 1146 -17.51 47.86 -0.53
C GLY A 1146 -16.31 46.92 -0.67
N ASP A 1147 -16.01 46.52 -1.91
CA ASP A 1147 -14.81 45.76 -2.26
C ASP A 1147 -13.80 46.73 -2.91
N PRO A 1148 -12.96 47.43 -2.12
CA PRO A 1148 -12.09 48.48 -2.66
C PRO A 1148 -10.93 47.86 -3.45
N ASN A 1149 -10.50 48.55 -4.51
CA ASN A 1149 -9.45 48.07 -5.39
C ASN A 1149 -8.08 48.60 -4.95
N PHE A 1150 -7.20 47.70 -4.49
CA PHE A 1150 -5.82 48.00 -4.15
C PHE A 1150 -4.94 47.89 -5.39
N VAL A 1151 -4.13 48.92 -5.65
CA VAL A 1151 -3.20 48.95 -6.77
C VAL A 1151 -1.81 49.32 -6.26
N LEU A 1152 -0.85 48.43 -6.47
CA LEU A 1152 0.58 48.68 -6.38
C LEU A 1152 1.15 48.75 -7.78
N LYS A 1153 1.87 49.82 -8.12
CA LYS A 1153 2.48 50.01 -9.43
C LYS A 1153 3.91 50.53 -9.31
N ILE A 1154 4.82 49.91 -10.07
CA ILE A 1154 6.23 50.30 -10.16
C ILE A 1154 6.55 50.64 -11.63
N GLU A 1155 7.02 51.85 -11.90
CA GLU A 1155 7.23 52.37 -13.27
C GLU A 1155 8.67 52.85 -13.50
N ASN A 1156 9.19 52.54 -14.69
CA ASN A 1156 10.47 53.05 -15.16
C ASN A 1156 10.30 54.43 -15.84
N THR A 1157 10.72 55.49 -15.15
CA THR A 1157 10.62 56.88 -15.63
C THR A 1157 11.79 57.31 -16.52
N ASN A 1158 12.71 56.40 -16.86
CA ASN A 1158 13.79 56.71 -17.80
C ASN A 1158 13.24 57.06 -19.18
N THR A 1159 13.98 57.90 -19.90
CA THR A 1159 13.64 58.31 -21.27
C THR A 1159 14.75 57.93 -22.27
N GLY A 1160 14.37 57.22 -23.33
CA GLY A 1160 15.27 56.84 -24.44
C GLY A 1160 15.61 55.34 -24.51
N ILE A 1161 15.91 54.85 -25.71
CA ILE A 1161 16.11 53.42 -26.03
C ILE A 1161 17.25 52.81 -25.18
N GLY A 1162 17.02 51.61 -24.63
CA GLY A 1162 18.03 50.84 -23.90
C GLY A 1162 18.20 51.19 -22.42
N LYS A 1163 17.38 52.09 -21.87
CA LYS A 1163 17.41 52.48 -20.45
C LYS A 1163 16.46 51.62 -19.62
N PHE A 1164 16.82 50.36 -19.48
CA PHE A 1164 16.05 49.40 -18.70
C PHE A 1164 16.25 49.61 -17.20
N LEU A 1165 15.20 49.35 -16.43
CA LEU A 1165 15.26 49.26 -14.98
C LEU A 1165 15.12 47.79 -14.59
N TYR A 1166 15.94 47.31 -13.67
CA TYR A 1166 15.83 45.95 -13.12
C TYR A 1166 15.32 46.05 -11.68
N ILE A 1167 14.35 45.22 -11.32
CA ILE A 1167 13.71 45.17 -10.01
C ILE A 1167 13.71 43.72 -9.55
N ASP A 1168 14.03 43.51 -8.28
CA ASP A 1168 14.15 42.18 -7.69
C ASP A 1168 13.80 42.19 -6.20
N ASP A 1169 13.54 41.01 -5.65
CA ASP A 1169 13.24 40.75 -4.24
C ASP A 1169 12.25 41.78 -3.66
N ILE A 1170 11.03 41.85 -4.18
CA ILE A 1170 10.01 42.79 -3.68
C ILE A 1170 9.39 42.21 -2.42
N ARG A 1171 9.47 42.93 -1.30
CA ARG A 1171 8.91 42.51 0.00
C ARG A 1171 7.99 43.58 0.58
N ILE A 1172 6.82 43.18 1.05
CA ILE A 1172 5.88 44.04 1.78
C ILE A 1172 5.46 43.33 3.06
N ILE A 1173 5.65 43.99 4.20
CA ILE A 1173 5.31 43.45 5.52
C ILE A 1173 4.77 44.56 6.44
N PRO A 1174 3.99 44.24 7.48
CA PRO A 1174 3.66 45.21 8.53
C PRO A 1174 4.93 45.77 9.18
N SER A 1175 4.95 47.07 9.47
CA SER A 1175 6.14 47.75 10.01
C SER A 1175 6.59 47.26 11.40
N GLU A 1176 5.70 46.65 12.18
CA GLU A 1176 5.99 46.06 13.50
C GLU A 1176 6.24 44.53 13.42
N SER A 1177 6.49 43.99 12.22
CA SER A 1177 6.76 42.58 11.98
C SER A 1177 8.24 42.31 11.67
N GLN A 1178 8.63 41.05 11.80
CA GLN A 1178 9.95 40.54 11.38
C GLN A 1178 9.74 39.50 10.29
N ALA A 1179 10.60 39.47 9.27
CA ALA A 1179 10.41 38.56 8.16
C ALA A 1179 11.73 38.16 7.50
N MET A 1180 11.83 36.87 7.18
CA MET A 1180 12.94 36.29 6.44
C MET A 1180 12.46 35.76 5.09
N GLY A 1181 13.10 36.17 4.01
CA GLY A 1181 12.84 35.70 2.65
C GLY A 1181 13.86 34.64 2.22
N TYR A 1182 13.44 33.65 1.46
CA TYR A 1182 14.24 32.54 0.97
C TYR A 1182 14.11 32.44 -0.54
N VAL A 1183 15.25 32.31 -1.21
CA VAL A 1183 15.34 32.23 -2.67
C VAL A 1183 16.09 30.97 -3.04
N TYR A 1184 15.48 30.17 -3.90
CA TYR A 1184 15.98 28.85 -4.30
C TYR A 1184 16.34 28.85 -5.78
N ASP A 1185 17.33 28.04 -6.13
CA ASP A 1185 17.66 27.81 -7.53
C ASP A 1185 16.57 26.97 -8.21
N PHE A 1186 15.95 27.50 -9.27
CA PHE A 1186 14.84 26.85 -9.96
C PHE A 1186 15.16 25.46 -10.56
N ILE A 1187 16.45 25.13 -10.81
CA ILE A 1187 16.85 23.81 -11.35
C ILE A 1187 17.12 22.82 -10.23
N THR A 1188 17.99 23.21 -9.28
CA THR A 1188 18.52 22.32 -8.25
C THR A 1188 17.67 22.30 -6.98
N GLN A 1189 16.73 23.23 -6.84
CA GLN A 1189 15.88 23.45 -5.66
C GLN A 1189 16.68 23.70 -4.36
N ARG A 1190 17.95 24.12 -4.49
CA ARG A 1190 18.82 24.45 -3.35
C ARG A 1190 18.62 25.91 -2.97
N LEU A 1191 18.66 26.19 -1.67
CA LEU A 1191 18.64 27.55 -1.13
C LEU A 1191 19.88 28.31 -1.61
N VAL A 1192 19.72 29.37 -2.40
CA VAL A 1192 20.83 30.19 -2.93
C VAL A 1192 20.97 31.53 -2.25
N ALA A 1193 19.87 32.06 -1.70
CA ALA A 1193 19.87 33.32 -0.98
C ALA A 1193 18.84 33.34 0.16
N GLU A 1194 19.18 34.02 1.24
CA GLU A 1194 18.32 34.26 2.40
C GLU A 1194 18.37 35.74 2.77
N LEU A 1195 17.24 36.43 2.69
CA LEU A 1195 17.09 37.84 3.01
C LEU A 1195 16.64 37.99 4.46
N ASP A 1196 17.42 38.71 5.26
CA ASP A 1196 17.12 38.90 6.70
C ASP A 1196 16.05 39.98 6.97
N ASP A 1197 15.77 40.25 8.25
CA ASP A 1197 14.79 41.27 8.68
C ASP A 1197 15.08 42.66 8.07
N ASN A 1198 16.36 43.01 7.88
CA ASN A 1198 16.77 44.27 7.25
C ASN A 1198 16.83 44.19 5.72
N HIS A 1199 16.38 43.09 5.13
CA HIS A 1199 16.40 42.82 3.69
C HIS A 1199 17.80 42.74 3.07
N PHE A 1200 18.81 42.34 3.85
CA PHE A 1200 20.16 42.07 3.34
C PHE A 1200 20.37 40.58 3.10
N THR A 1201 20.97 40.26 1.95
CA THR A 1201 21.04 38.88 1.47
C THR A 1201 22.26 38.12 2.02
N THR A 1202 22.04 36.90 2.50
CA THR A 1202 23.05 35.87 2.71
C THR A 1202 23.05 34.95 1.49
N PHE A 1203 24.15 34.86 0.76
CA PHE A 1203 24.29 34.02 -0.43
C PHE A 1203 24.98 32.69 -0.10
N TYR A 1204 24.44 31.60 -0.65
CA TYR A 1204 24.96 30.24 -0.51
C TYR A 1204 25.47 29.73 -1.88
N GLU A 1205 26.75 29.36 -1.96
CA GLU A 1205 27.36 28.81 -3.18
C GLU A 1205 27.71 27.33 -2.97
N TYR A 1206 27.35 26.50 -3.95
CA TYR A 1206 27.57 25.05 -3.94
C TYR A 1206 28.52 24.64 -5.07
N ASP A 1207 29.22 23.51 -4.90
CA ASP A 1207 29.95 22.87 -5.99
C ASP A 1207 29.03 21.98 -6.86
N ASN A 1208 29.61 21.40 -7.91
CA ASN A 1208 28.88 20.51 -8.84
C ASN A 1208 28.39 19.21 -8.17
N GLU A 1209 28.99 18.81 -7.05
CA GLU A 1209 28.61 17.62 -6.28
C GLU A 1209 27.50 17.95 -5.27
N GLY A 1210 27.25 19.23 -5.00
CA GLY A 1210 26.23 19.74 -4.10
C GLY A 1210 26.69 20.08 -2.70
N ASN A 1211 28.00 20.10 -2.45
CA ASN A 1211 28.53 20.53 -1.17
C ASN A 1211 28.58 22.06 -1.10
N LEU A 1212 28.21 22.62 0.06
CA LEU A 1212 28.30 24.06 0.33
C LEU A 1212 29.78 24.48 0.41
N ILE A 1213 30.20 25.37 -0.50
CA ILE A 1213 31.59 25.84 -0.61
C ILE A 1213 31.78 27.26 -0.09
N ARG A 1214 30.75 28.11 -0.11
CA ARG A 1214 30.87 29.49 0.37
C ARG A 1214 29.56 30.05 0.89
N ILE A 1215 29.66 30.84 1.96
CA ILE A 1215 28.58 31.68 2.49
C ILE A 1215 29.06 33.12 2.43
N LYS A 1216 28.30 33.99 1.76
CA LYS A 1216 28.54 35.45 1.71
C LYS A 1216 27.39 36.18 2.39
N LYS A 1217 27.66 37.31 3.01
CA LYS A 1217 26.66 38.18 3.62
C LYS A 1217 26.78 39.58 3.06
N GLU A 1218 25.67 40.12 2.57
CA GLU A 1218 25.52 41.50 2.18
C GLU A 1218 25.37 42.40 3.41
N THR A 1219 25.98 43.59 3.34
CA THR A 1219 25.88 44.63 4.36
C THR A 1219 25.87 46.00 3.67
N GLU A 1220 25.55 47.07 4.40
CA GLU A 1220 25.68 48.45 3.92
C GLU A 1220 27.07 48.80 3.35
N ARG A 1221 28.12 48.05 3.75
CA ARG A 1221 29.50 48.27 3.30
C ARG A 1221 29.94 47.35 2.17
N GLY A 1222 29.02 46.57 1.59
CA GLY A 1222 29.29 45.58 0.55
C GLY A 1222 29.13 44.13 1.02
N ILE A 1223 29.44 43.19 0.11
CA ILE A 1223 29.31 41.75 0.32
C ILE A 1223 30.60 41.17 0.89
N TYR A 1224 30.51 40.46 2.03
CA TYR A 1224 31.63 39.82 2.71
C TYR A 1224 31.48 38.30 2.71
N THR A 1225 32.57 37.56 2.55
CA THR A 1225 32.55 36.09 2.74
C THR A 1225 32.65 35.75 4.23
N ILE A 1226 31.66 35.05 4.76
CA ILE A 1226 31.61 34.60 6.16
C ILE A 1226 32.37 33.29 6.33
N GLN A 1227 32.16 32.36 5.40
CA GLN A 1227 32.73 31.02 5.45
C GLN A 1227 33.08 30.55 4.03
N GLU A 1228 34.23 29.90 3.89
CA GLU A 1228 34.66 29.24 2.65
C GLU A 1228 35.25 27.87 2.99
N ALA A 1229 34.74 26.82 2.33
CA ALA A 1229 35.21 25.46 2.44
C ALA A 1229 35.73 24.98 1.07
N ARG A 1230 36.80 24.18 1.06
CA ARG A 1230 37.35 23.57 -0.16
C ARG A 1230 37.43 22.07 0.03
N TYR A 1231 36.66 21.32 -0.76
CA TYR A 1231 36.72 19.87 -0.80
C TYR A 1231 37.73 19.45 -1.88
N ASN A 1232 38.78 18.72 -1.47
CA ASN A 1232 39.73 18.12 -2.40
C ASN A 1232 39.15 16.79 -2.90
N THR A 1233 38.39 16.80 -3.99
CA THR A 1233 38.11 15.55 -4.70
C THR A 1233 39.34 15.17 -5.55
N PRO A 1234 39.97 14.00 -5.31
CA PRO A 1234 41.02 13.51 -6.18
C PRO A 1234 40.42 13.29 -7.58
N LYS A 1235 41.05 13.85 -8.61
CA LYS A 1235 40.68 13.59 -10.00
C LYS A 1235 40.64 12.08 -10.23
N SER A 1236 39.48 11.53 -10.57
CA SER A 1236 39.38 10.21 -11.17
C SER A 1236 40.05 10.28 -12.55
N GLU A 1237 41.02 9.39 -12.79
CA GLU A 1237 41.62 9.19 -14.11
C GLU A 1237 40.62 8.69 -15.15
#